data_AF-A0A4U9HZ82-F1
#
_entry.id   AF-A0A4U9HZ82-F1
#
_cell.length_a   1.000
_cell.length_b   1.000
_cell.length_c   1.000
_cell.angle_alpha   90.00
_cell.angle_beta   90.00
_cell.angle_gamma   90.00
#
_symmetry.space_group_name_H-M   'P 1'
#
loop_
_entity.id
_entity.type
_entity.pdbx_description
1 polymer ?
#
loop_
_entity_poly.entity_id
_entity_poly.type
_entity_poly.pdbx_seq_one_letter_code
_entity_poly.pdbx_strand_id
1 'polypeptide(L)'
;MPETVTEPLSILLNPYRPLPLAGVVFSPPSVGAARSVKHHWGKDNRWDIITDSVQLLPAGLRPRKPGITARQVLAGAVILVMAGWAITMAASFTVNRSLVARAQGQVQLVSAEKQPLATRLHALSELQKTLSRLQYRADRGAPWYTRGGLSQNDALMAALFPRYAENAIPLLRDAAAVHLQQQLNAYVQLPPDSPLREKMTRTAWEQLKLYLMLARPERMDAAWFSGALMQNWPQRPGVKDGVWQGTGASLLRFYGANLPAHPAWRLHPDDGLVSQVRTLLVRQMGMRNSESTLYQKMLAQVANQYADLHLSDMTGDTDVSRLFTTNEVVPGMFTRQAWEQAVQPAIEKVVAERRDEMDWVLSDSRQPAAQQTSPEALKARLTERYFADFGGVWLDFLNSLRLQPAATLSDAIDQLTLMADVRQSPLVALMNTVSVQGRTGQTGEALSDSLVKSAKNLFNRDEQAAIDQQVGAHGPLDATFGPVLALMGSQTKGAGNTDLSFQTFLTRITQVRLRLQQVTNATDPQAMTQALAQTVFQGKAVDLTETRDYGSLVAAGLGQEWSGFGQTVFVRPMEQAWQQVLAPAAESLNAQWRSAVVDDWNTAFGGRYPFKDVSSEVSLPLLAKIPQRRFRAHRPLFTDPAQRCAP
;
A
#
# COMPACT_ATOMS: atom_id res chain seq x y z
N MET A 1 -59.82 -102.03 -34.57
CA MET A 1 -59.63 -101.41 -33.23
C MET A 1 -59.07 -100.01 -33.46
N PRO A 2 -59.63 -98.97 -32.84
CA PRO A 2 -59.58 -97.59 -33.35
C PRO A 2 -58.23 -96.89 -33.12
N GLU A 3 -57.82 -96.05 -34.07
CA GLU A 3 -56.58 -95.25 -34.10
C GLU A 3 -56.45 -94.25 -32.94
N THR A 4 -57.50 -94.05 -32.14
CA THR A 4 -57.55 -93.07 -31.04
C THR A 4 -56.86 -93.54 -29.74
N VAL A 5 -56.44 -94.80 -29.65
CA VAL A 5 -55.66 -95.32 -28.50
C VAL A 5 -54.18 -95.51 -28.85
N THR A 6 -53.85 -95.57 -30.15
CA THR A 6 -52.48 -95.82 -30.63
C THR A 6 -51.56 -94.60 -30.54
N GLU A 7 -52.08 -93.38 -30.61
CA GLU A 7 -51.26 -92.16 -30.58
C GLU A 7 -50.67 -91.82 -29.18
N PRO A 8 -51.42 -91.91 -28.06
CA PRO A 8 -50.81 -91.72 -26.73
C PRO A 8 -49.92 -92.90 -26.29
N LEU A 9 -50.16 -94.11 -26.81
CA LEU A 9 -49.33 -95.29 -26.52
C LEU A 9 -48.07 -95.38 -27.39
N SER A 10 -48.09 -94.85 -28.62
CA SER A 10 -46.89 -94.80 -29.48
C SER A 10 -45.79 -93.91 -28.88
N ILE A 11 -46.17 -92.92 -28.08
CA ILE A 11 -45.26 -92.07 -27.30
C ILE A 11 -44.59 -92.86 -26.14
N LEU A 12 -45.26 -93.86 -25.58
CA LEU A 12 -44.74 -94.76 -24.53
C LEU A 12 -43.91 -95.93 -25.11
N LEU A 13 -44.11 -96.27 -26.38
CA LEU A 13 -43.46 -97.39 -27.06
C LEU A 13 -42.14 -97.02 -27.77
N ASN A 14 -41.67 -95.78 -27.64
CA ASN A 14 -40.38 -95.37 -28.19
C ASN A 14 -39.24 -95.73 -27.20
N PRO A 15 -38.39 -96.74 -27.51
CA PRO A 15 -37.43 -97.29 -26.55
C PRO A 15 -36.28 -96.32 -26.19
N TYR A 16 -36.24 -95.12 -26.77
CA TYR A 16 -35.12 -94.18 -26.62
C TYR A 16 -35.48 -92.83 -25.96
N ARG A 17 -36.70 -92.64 -25.42
CA ARG A 17 -37.03 -91.41 -24.67
C ARG A 17 -36.92 -91.63 -23.15
N PRO A 18 -36.07 -90.87 -22.44
CA PRO A 18 -36.07 -90.89 -20.98
C PRO A 18 -37.35 -90.22 -20.46
N LEU A 19 -38.29 -91.01 -19.95
CA LEU A 19 -39.43 -90.50 -19.20
C LEU A 19 -38.93 -89.87 -17.90
N PRO A 20 -39.33 -88.64 -17.54
CA PRO A 20 -38.99 -88.04 -16.25
C PRO A 20 -39.81 -88.73 -15.16
N LEU A 21 -39.34 -89.90 -14.73
CA LEU A 21 -39.93 -90.65 -13.64
C LEU A 21 -39.43 -90.05 -12.33
N ALA A 22 -40.26 -89.22 -11.69
CA ALA A 22 -40.10 -88.87 -10.29
C ALA A 22 -40.74 -90.00 -9.46
N GLY A 23 -39.90 -90.86 -8.89
CA GLY A 23 -40.35 -91.99 -8.09
C GLY A 23 -39.52 -92.14 -6.83
N VAL A 24 -40.15 -92.58 -5.75
CA VAL A 24 -39.46 -93.04 -4.55
C VAL A 24 -39.42 -94.56 -4.63
N VAL A 25 -38.21 -95.13 -4.69
CA VAL A 25 -38.05 -96.58 -4.71
C VAL A 25 -37.90 -97.06 -3.27
N PHE A 26 -38.85 -97.85 -2.81
CA PHE A 26 -38.80 -98.49 -1.51
C PHE A 26 -38.19 -99.89 -1.67
N SER A 27 -37.17 -100.22 -0.89
CA SER A 27 -36.76 -101.62 -0.73
C SER A 27 -37.54 -102.27 0.40
N PRO A 28 -37.73 -103.60 0.37
CA PRO A 28 -38.08 -104.35 1.56
C PRO A 28 -37.10 -104.04 2.70
N PRO A 29 -37.53 -104.12 3.98
CA PRO A 29 -36.63 -103.91 5.11
C PRO A 29 -35.46 -104.91 5.02
N SER A 30 -34.22 -104.41 4.99
CA SER A 30 -33.07 -105.31 4.93
C SER A 30 -32.90 -106.03 6.28
N VAL A 31 -32.65 -107.35 6.22
CA VAL A 31 -32.50 -108.18 7.42
C VAL A 31 -31.23 -107.72 8.15
N GLY A 32 -31.40 -107.14 9.35
CA GLY A 32 -30.31 -106.50 10.11
C GLY A 32 -30.24 -104.97 10.01
N ALA A 33 -31.22 -104.31 9.37
CA ALA A 33 -31.25 -102.84 9.22
C ALA A 33 -31.67 -102.06 10.48
N ALA A 34 -32.10 -102.74 11.56
CA ALA A 34 -32.41 -102.08 12.82
C ALA A 34 -31.12 -101.54 13.44
N ARG A 35 -30.84 -100.25 13.26
CA ARG A 35 -29.69 -99.57 13.88
C ARG A 35 -30.17 -98.50 14.85
N SER A 36 -29.40 -98.33 15.92
CA SER A 36 -29.70 -97.46 17.06
C SER A 36 -29.69 -95.95 16.76
N VAL A 37 -29.35 -95.51 15.54
CA VAL A 37 -29.20 -94.10 15.17
C VAL A 37 -30.41 -93.62 14.36
N LYS A 38 -31.15 -92.66 14.93
CA LYS A 38 -32.32 -92.01 14.29
C LYS A 38 -31.88 -91.27 13.02
N HIS A 39 -32.56 -91.49 11.88
CA HIS A 39 -32.35 -90.85 10.57
C HIS A 39 -31.03 -91.15 9.84
N HIS A 40 -30.38 -92.27 10.12
CA HIS A 40 -29.22 -92.71 9.34
C HIS A 40 -29.65 -93.59 8.16
N TRP A 41 -29.30 -93.19 6.93
CA TRP A 41 -29.44 -94.05 5.75
C TRP A 41 -28.21 -94.95 5.63
N GLY A 42 -28.34 -96.19 6.07
CA GLY A 42 -27.36 -97.24 5.78
C GLY A 42 -27.59 -97.76 4.37
N LYS A 43 -26.85 -97.24 3.38
CA LYS A 43 -26.91 -97.72 2.00
C LYS A 43 -26.52 -99.20 1.98
N ASP A 44 -27.49 -100.08 1.73
CA ASP A 44 -27.23 -101.50 1.46
C ASP A 44 -26.42 -101.59 0.15
N ASN A 45 -25.35 -102.39 0.13
CA ASN A 45 -24.48 -102.56 -1.06
C ASN A 45 -25.26 -103.00 -2.30
N ARG A 46 -26.46 -103.58 -2.14
CA ARG A 46 -27.36 -103.89 -3.26
C ARG A 46 -27.81 -102.64 -4.03
N TRP A 47 -27.83 -101.47 -3.39
CA TRP A 47 -28.08 -100.19 -4.05
C TRP A 47 -26.89 -99.70 -4.85
N ASP A 48 -25.66 -100.13 -4.55
CA ASP A 48 -24.49 -99.80 -5.36
C ASP A 48 -24.65 -100.37 -6.77
N ILE A 49 -25.21 -101.58 -6.90
CA ILE A 49 -25.52 -102.20 -8.19
C ILE A 49 -26.44 -101.30 -9.03
N ILE A 50 -27.44 -100.65 -8.42
CA ILE A 50 -28.33 -99.72 -9.12
C ILE A 50 -27.57 -98.44 -9.51
N THR A 51 -26.78 -97.86 -8.60
CA THR A 51 -26.01 -96.65 -8.93
C THR A 51 -24.91 -96.89 -9.97
N ASP A 52 -24.32 -98.08 -9.99
CA ASP A 52 -23.25 -98.48 -10.90
C ASP A 52 -23.81 -98.91 -12.26
N SER A 53 -24.92 -99.66 -12.29
CA SER A 53 -25.63 -99.98 -13.53
C SER A 53 -26.14 -98.73 -14.24
N VAL A 54 -26.51 -97.69 -13.49
CA VAL A 54 -26.89 -96.39 -14.04
C VAL A 54 -25.70 -95.67 -14.70
N GLN A 55 -24.46 -95.88 -14.26
CA GLN A 55 -23.26 -95.36 -14.93
C GLN A 55 -22.90 -96.16 -16.19
N LEU A 56 -23.28 -97.44 -16.25
CA LEU A 56 -23.09 -98.31 -17.42
C LEU A 56 -24.09 -98.03 -18.56
N LEU A 57 -25.13 -97.22 -18.32
CA LEU A 57 -26.07 -96.81 -19.36
C LEU A 57 -25.38 -96.00 -20.47
N PRO A 58 -25.78 -96.18 -21.75
CA PRO A 58 -25.35 -95.34 -22.86
C PRO A 58 -25.57 -93.86 -22.57
N ALA A 59 -24.70 -92.98 -23.09
CA ALA A 59 -24.64 -91.56 -22.69
C ALA A 59 -25.98 -90.79 -22.78
N GLY A 60 -26.92 -91.23 -23.63
CA GLY A 60 -28.26 -90.65 -23.75
C GLY A 60 -29.26 -91.01 -22.64
N LEU A 61 -29.02 -92.09 -21.89
CA LEU A 61 -29.92 -92.63 -20.84
C LEU A 61 -29.38 -92.41 -19.42
N ARG A 62 -28.19 -91.80 -19.28
CA ARG A 62 -27.61 -91.49 -17.96
C ARG A 62 -28.42 -90.37 -17.27
N PRO A 63 -28.58 -90.42 -15.94
CA PRO A 63 -29.27 -89.38 -15.18
C PRO A 63 -28.52 -88.06 -15.33
N ARG A 64 -29.21 -87.05 -15.85
CA ARG A 64 -28.73 -85.67 -15.87
C ARG A 64 -29.39 -84.91 -14.73
N LYS A 65 -28.61 -84.21 -13.91
CA LYS A 65 -29.16 -83.22 -12.96
C LYS A 65 -29.85 -82.12 -13.78
N PRO A 66 -31.17 -81.90 -13.64
CA PRO A 66 -31.83 -80.76 -14.26
C PRO A 66 -31.41 -79.48 -13.52
N GLY A 67 -30.88 -78.48 -14.25
CA GLY A 67 -30.49 -77.18 -13.69
C GLY A 67 -29.18 -76.62 -14.27
N ILE A 68 -28.95 -75.33 -14.08
CA ILE A 68 -27.71 -74.66 -14.51
C ILE A 68 -26.60 -74.98 -13.50
N THR A 69 -25.52 -75.62 -13.95
CA THR A 69 -24.39 -75.94 -13.07
C THR A 69 -23.53 -74.69 -12.80
N ALA A 70 -22.95 -74.58 -11.60
CA ALA A 70 -22.07 -73.44 -11.24
C ALA A 70 -20.92 -73.25 -12.25
N ARG A 71 -20.39 -74.34 -12.84
CA ARG A 71 -19.37 -74.30 -13.89
C ARG A 71 -19.88 -73.67 -15.19
N GLN A 72 -21.13 -73.90 -15.59
CA GLN A 72 -21.75 -73.27 -16.77
C GLN A 72 -22.01 -71.79 -16.53
N VAL A 73 -22.46 -71.40 -15.33
CA VAL A 73 -22.60 -69.98 -14.94
C VAL A 73 -21.25 -69.28 -15.00
N LEU A 74 -20.21 -69.90 -14.43
CA LEU A 74 -18.85 -69.35 -14.43
C LEU A 74 -18.29 -69.23 -15.86
N ALA A 75 -18.45 -70.27 -16.69
CA ALA A 75 -18.01 -70.24 -18.07
C ALA A 75 -18.74 -69.13 -18.88
N GLY A 76 -20.06 -68.99 -18.69
CA GLY A 76 -20.84 -67.91 -19.29
C GLY A 76 -20.39 -66.53 -18.83
N ALA A 77 -20.10 -66.37 -17.53
CA ALA A 77 -19.57 -65.12 -16.98
C ALA A 77 -18.20 -64.77 -17.57
N VAL A 78 -17.29 -65.74 -17.70
CA VAL A 78 -15.97 -65.53 -18.32
C VAL A 78 -16.10 -65.12 -19.78
N ILE A 79 -16.98 -65.77 -20.55
CA ILE A 79 -17.24 -65.42 -21.96
C ILE A 79 -17.77 -63.99 -22.06
N LEU A 80 -18.71 -63.59 -21.19
CA LEU A 80 -19.24 -62.23 -21.15
C LEU A 80 -18.15 -61.20 -20.82
N VAL A 81 -17.27 -61.49 -19.85
CA VAL A 81 -16.14 -60.61 -19.52
C VAL A 81 -15.17 -60.48 -20.70
N MET A 82 -14.83 -61.59 -21.38
CA MET A 82 -13.96 -61.55 -22.56
C MET A 82 -14.59 -60.78 -23.72
N ALA A 83 -15.89 -60.99 -23.98
CA ALA A 83 -16.62 -60.25 -25.00
C ALA A 83 -16.67 -58.74 -24.66
N GLY A 84 -16.93 -58.39 -23.41
CA GLY A 84 -16.87 -57.02 -22.92
C GLY A 84 -15.49 -56.38 -23.11
N TRP A 85 -14.42 -57.11 -22.80
CA TRP A 85 -13.04 -56.65 -23.01
C TRP A 85 -12.69 -56.47 -24.49
N ALA A 86 -13.13 -57.38 -25.37
CA ALA A 86 -12.93 -57.25 -26.81
C ALA A 86 -13.64 -56.02 -27.37
N ILE A 87 -14.87 -55.73 -26.91
CA ILE A 87 -15.63 -54.55 -27.30
C ILE A 87 -14.92 -53.26 -26.83
N THR A 88 -14.41 -53.20 -25.59
CA THR A 88 -13.69 -52.02 -25.11
C THR A 88 -12.37 -51.79 -25.83
N MET A 89 -11.62 -52.85 -26.18
CA MET A 89 -10.42 -52.74 -27.02
C MET A 89 -10.74 -52.23 -28.43
N ALA A 90 -11.79 -52.76 -29.07
CA ALA A 90 -12.21 -52.32 -30.41
C ALA A 90 -12.64 -50.85 -30.44
N ALA A 91 -13.42 -50.42 -29.44
CA ALA A 91 -13.78 -49.00 -29.26
C ALA A 91 -12.54 -48.13 -29.03
N SER A 92 -11.61 -48.57 -28.17
CA SER A 92 -10.36 -47.85 -27.91
C SER A 92 -9.49 -47.73 -29.16
N PHE A 93 -9.39 -48.79 -29.97
CA PHE A 93 -8.63 -48.79 -31.21
C PHE A 93 -9.20 -47.79 -32.23
N THR A 94 -10.51 -47.83 -32.49
CA THR A 94 -11.15 -46.95 -33.48
C THR A 94 -11.02 -45.47 -33.10
N VAL A 95 -11.23 -45.14 -31.83
CA VAL A 95 -11.10 -43.76 -31.34
C VAL A 95 -9.65 -43.28 -31.46
N ASN A 96 -8.66 -44.05 -30.98
CA ASN A 96 -7.25 -43.69 -31.07
C ASN A 96 -6.75 -43.61 -32.53
N ARG A 97 -7.16 -44.53 -33.41
CA ARG A 97 -6.79 -44.51 -34.83
C ARG A 97 -7.34 -43.27 -35.55
N SER A 98 -8.59 -42.90 -35.26
CA SER A 98 -9.20 -41.70 -35.84
C SER A 98 -8.53 -40.42 -35.35
N LEU A 99 -8.09 -40.39 -34.09
CA LEU A 99 -7.34 -39.28 -33.51
C LEU A 99 -5.98 -39.10 -34.20
N VAL A 100 -5.23 -40.20 -34.36
CA VAL A 100 -3.94 -40.22 -35.07
C VAL A 100 -4.10 -39.77 -36.52
N ALA A 101 -5.12 -40.27 -37.23
CA ALA A 101 -5.36 -39.89 -38.63
C ALA A 101 -5.70 -38.39 -38.79
N ARG A 102 -6.52 -37.83 -37.88
CA ARG A 102 -6.80 -36.38 -37.87
C ARG A 102 -5.55 -35.56 -37.59
N ALA A 103 -4.76 -35.96 -36.61
CA ALA A 103 -3.52 -35.27 -36.25
C ALA A 103 -2.50 -35.30 -37.41
N GLN A 104 -2.37 -36.43 -38.10
CA GLN A 104 -1.54 -36.53 -39.31
C GLN A 104 -2.00 -35.59 -40.42
N GLY A 105 -3.31 -35.53 -40.69
CA GLY A 105 -3.87 -34.59 -41.69
C GLY A 105 -3.63 -33.12 -41.32
N GLN A 106 -3.76 -32.78 -40.03
CA GLN A 106 -3.45 -31.44 -39.52
C GLN A 106 -1.97 -31.08 -39.75
N VAL A 107 -1.04 -31.97 -39.35
CA VAL A 107 0.40 -31.74 -39.54
C VAL A 107 0.73 -31.53 -41.02
N GLN A 108 0.19 -32.37 -41.92
CA GLN A 108 0.43 -32.25 -43.37
C GLN A 108 -0.01 -30.89 -43.92
N LEU A 109 -1.18 -30.40 -43.50
CA LEU A 109 -1.69 -29.10 -43.93
C LEU A 109 -0.87 -27.92 -43.40
N VAL A 110 -0.38 -28.01 -42.16
CA VAL A 110 0.47 -26.95 -41.57
C VAL A 110 1.85 -26.91 -42.24
N SER A 111 2.43 -28.08 -42.53
CA SER A 111 3.75 -28.21 -43.16
C SER A 111 3.77 -27.90 -44.66
N ALA A 112 2.61 -27.82 -45.32
CA ALA A 112 2.54 -27.54 -46.75
C ALA A 112 2.82 -26.06 -47.04
N GLU A 113 4.10 -25.70 -47.23
CA GLU A 113 4.54 -24.31 -47.45
C GLU A 113 3.84 -23.58 -48.61
N LYS A 114 3.43 -24.33 -49.64
CA LYS A 114 2.73 -23.80 -50.81
C LYS A 114 1.29 -23.38 -50.54
N GLN A 115 0.72 -23.70 -49.37
CA GLN A 115 -0.64 -23.33 -49.00
C GLN A 115 -0.71 -21.86 -48.54
N PRO A 116 -1.87 -21.19 -48.72
CA PRO A 116 -2.08 -19.84 -48.19
C PRO A 116 -1.84 -19.78 -46.67
N LEU A 117 -1.24 -18.68 -46.22
CA LEU A 117 -0.89 -18.48 -44.81
C LEU A 117 -2.10 -18.62 -43.87
N ALA A 118 -3.26 -18.11 -44.27
CA ALA A 118 -4.50 -18.25 -43.52
C ALA A 118 -4.89 -19.73 -43.29
N THR A 119 -4.74 -20.58 -44.30
CA THR A 119 -5.01 -22.02 -44.20
C THR A 119 -4.04 -22.70 -43.25
N ARG A 120 -2.75 -22.34 -43.31
CA ARG A 120 -1.73 -22.88 -42.40
C ARG A 120 -1.99 -22.46 -40.95
N LEU A 121 -2.38 -21.21 -40.69
CA LEU A 121 -2.76 -20.73 -39.35
C LEU A 121 -4.02 -21.42 -38.82
N HIS A 122 -5.02 -21.64 -39.66
CA HIS A 122 -6.20 -22.40 -39.28
C HIS A 122 -5.84 -23.85 -38.91
N ALA A 123 -5.06 -24.53 -39.75
CA ALA A 123 -4.59 -25.89 -39.46
C ALA A 123 -3.74 -25.95 -38.18
N LEU A 124 -2.93 -24.91 -37.91
CA LEU A 124 -2.17 -24.79 -36.67
C LEU A 124 -3.10 -24.65 -35.46
N SER A 125 -4.16 -23.85 -35.58
CA SER A 125 -5.16 -23.69 -34.51
C SER A 125 -5.89 -25.01 -34.20
N GLU A 126 -6.20 -25.80 -35.24
CA GLU A 126 -6.80 -27.12 -35.07
C GLU A 126 -5.82 -28.12 -34.42
N LEU A 127 -4.53 -28.02 -34.74
CA LEU A 127 -3.47 -28.80 -34.09
C LEU A 127 -3.29 -28.39 -32.61
N GLN A 128 -3.41 -27.10 -32.29
CA GLN A 128 -3.38 -26.64 -30.89
C GLN A 128 -4.59 -27.14 -30.10
N LYS A 129 -5.79 -27.19 -30.71
CA LYS A 129 -6.99 -27.78 -30.08
C LYS A 129 -6.82 -29.28 -29.82
N THR A 130 -6.11 -30.01 -30.68
CA THR A 130 -5.82 -31.43 -30.44
C THR A 130 -4.77 -31.59 -29.34
N LEU A 131 -3.68 -30.82 -29.36
CA LEU A 131 -2.68 -30.82 -28.29
C LEU A 131 -3.27 -30.42 -26.93
N SER A 132 -4.07 -29.36 -26.85
CA SER A 132 -4.68 -28.94 -25.58
C SER A 132 -5.60 -30.01 -25.00
N ARG A 133 -6.33 -30.73 -25.85
CA ARG A 133 -7.14 -31.89 -25.44
C ARG A 133 -6.27 -33.05 -24.94
N LEU A 134 -5.13 -33.30 -25.57
CA LEU A 134 -4.17 -34.34 -25.13
C LEU A 134 -3.53 -33.99 -23.79
N GLN A 135 -3.12 -32.73 -23.60
CA GLN A 135 -2.61 -32.21 -22.33
C GLN A 135 -3.64 -32.33 -21.22
N TYR A 136 -4.87 -31.85 -21.45
CA TYR A 136 -5.96 -31.98 -20.49
C TYR A 136 -6.20 -33.43 -20.06
N ARG A 137 -6.09 -34.38 -21.00
CA ARG A 137 -6.23 -35.82 -20.71
C ARG A 137 -5.04 -36.42 -20.00
N ALA A 138 -3.83 -35.90 -20.19
CA ALA A 138 -2.66 -36.31 -19.42
C ALA A 138 -2.83 -35.90 -17.95
N ASP A 139 -3.32 -34.69 -17.69
CA ASP A 139 -3.49 -34.16 -16.32
C ASP A 139 -4.71 -34.72 -15.58
N ARG A 140 -5.87 -34.82 -16.25
CA ARG A 140 -7.15 -35.24 -15.64
C ARG A 140 -7.53 -36.70 -15.94
N GLY A 141 -6.74 -37.37 -16.76
CA GLY A 141 -6.95 -38.74 -17.21
C GLY A 141 -7.82 -38.83 -18.47
N ALA A 142 -7.46 -39.75 -19.37
CA ALA A 142 -8.18 -39.99 -20.61
C ALA A 142 -9.59 -40.58 -20.37
N PRO A 143 -10.56 -40.43 -21.28
CA PRO A 143 -11.86 -41.10 -21.14
C PRO A 143 -11.75 -42.63 -21.08
N TRP A 144 -12.63 -43.32 -20.34
CA TRP A 144 -12.57 -44.78 -20.16
C TRP A 144 -12.55 -45.56 -21.48
N TYR A 145 -13.31 -45.10 -22.47
CA TYR A 145 -13.40 -45.72 -23.80
C TYR A 145 -12.12 -45.57 -24.64
N THR A 146 -11.14 -44.76 -24.21
CA THR A 146 -9.81 -44.67 -24.85
C THR A 146 -8.72 -45.41 -24.07
N ARG A 147 -9.05 -46.01 -22.92
CA ARG A 147 -8.08 -46.57 -21.96
C ARG A 147 -7.87 -48.08 -22.04
N GLY A 148 -8.60 -48.84 -22.84
CA GLY A 148 -8.57 -50.32 -22.86
C GLY A 148 -7.23 -50.96 -23.28
N GLY A 149 -6.13 -50.63 -22.60
CA GLY A 149 -4.74 -51.03 -22.91
C GLY A 149 -4.09 -50.32 -24.10
N LEU A 150 -4.84 -49.51 -24.86
CA LEU A 150 -4.42 -48.98 -26.17
C LEU A 150 -4.36 -47.44 -26.25
N SER A 151 -4.26 -46.75 -25.10
CA SER A 151 -4.19 -45.28 -25.09
C SER A 151 -2.95 -44.80 -25.83
N GLN A 152 -3.14 -43.96 -26.84
CA GLN A 152 -2.05 -43.31 -27.59
C GLN A 152 -1.85 -41.85 -27.16
N ASN A 153 -2.44 -41.41 -26.04
CA ASN A 153 -2.46 -40.00 -25.64
C ASN A 153 -1.05 -39.39 -25.54
N ASP A 154 -0.19 -40.02 -24.74
CA ASP A 154 1.12 -39.46 -24.40
C ASP A 154 2.12 -39.64 -25.54
N ALA A 155 2.07 -40.80 -26.22
CA ALA A 155 2.87 -41.06 -27.41
C ALA A 155 2.54 -40.08 -28.55
N LEU A 156 1.25 -39.81 -28.79
CA LEU A 156 0.81 -38.85 -29.79
C LEU A 156 1.20 -37.42 -29.39
N MET A 157 1.05 -37.05 -28.11
CA MET A 157 1.45 -35.74 -27.61
C MET A 157 2.96 -35.51 -27.80
N ALA A 158 3.80 -36.47 -27.41
CA ALA A 158 5.25 -36.43 -27.59
C ALA A 158 5.66 -36.31 -29.07
N ALA A 159 4.92 -36.96 -29.98
CA ALA A 159 5.18 -36.88 -31.41
C ALA A 159 4.70 -35.55 -32.05
N LEU A 160 3.62 -34.96 -31.54
CA LEU A 160 3.02 -33.76 -32.12
C LEU A 160 3.72 -32.46 -31.69
N PHE A 161 4.27 -32.38 -30.46
CA PHE A 161 4.94 -31.16 -30.00
C PHE A 161 6.12 -30.70 -30.87
N PRO A 162 7.04 -31.58 -31.32
CA PRO A 162 8.10 -31.19 -32.24
C PRO A 162 7.55 -30.66 -33.58
N ARG A 163 6.53 -31.32 -34.14
CA ARG A 163 5.88 -30.91 -35.40
C ARG A 163 5.11 -29.59 -35.27
N TYR A 164 4.49 -29.38 -34.12
CA TYR A 164 3.90 -28.10 -33.77
C TYR A 164 4.97 -27.03 -33.74
N ALA A 165 6.09 -27.24 -33.02
CA ALA A 165 7.17 -26.27 -32.88
C ALA A 165 7.79 -25.88 -34.22
N GLU A 166 8.10 -26.85 -35.09
CA GLU A 166 8.64 -26.65 -36.44
C GLU A 166 7.82 -25.65 -37.27
N ASN A 167 6.50 -25.62 -37.06
CA ASN A 167 5.60 -24.74 -37.79
C ASN A 167 5.18 -23.49 -37.02
N ALA A 168 4.95 -23.61 -35.71
CA ALA A 168 4.53 -22.51 -34.85
C ALA A 168 5.63 -21.48 -34.64
N ILE A 169 6.90 -21.91 -34.58
CA ILE A 169 8.05 -21.01 -34.44
C ILE A 169 8.10 -19.99 -35.58
N PRO A 170 8.18 -20.38 -36.87
CA PRO A 170 8.22 -19.41 -37.96
C PRO A 170 6.91 -18.64 -38.11
N LEU A 171 5.76 -19.29 -37.90
CA LEU A 171 4.46 -18.66 -38.11
C LEU A 171 4.03 -17.72 -36.99
N LEU A 172 4.48 -17.93 -35.75
CA LEU A 172 4.06 -17.13 -34.59
C LEU A 172 5.24 -16.38 -34.00
N ARG A 173 6.26 -17.08 -33.48
CA ARG A 173 7.39 -16.47 -32.77
C ARG A 173 8.21 -15.56 -33.68
N ASP A 174 8.71 -16.08 -34.80
CA ASP A 174 9.62 -15.33 -35.67
C ASP A 174 8.87 -14.20 -36.38
N ALA A 175 7.64 -14.44 -36.82
CA ALA A 175 6.80 -13.40 -37.40
C ALA A 175 6.47 -12.27 -36.40
N ALA A 176 6.19 -12.60 -35.13
CA ALA A 176 6.01 -11.61 -34.07
C ALA A 176 7.32 -10.87 -33.75
N ALA A 177 8.45 -11.60 -33.69
CA ALA A 177 9.77 -11.02 -33.45
C ALA A 177 10.16 -10.02 -34.54
N VAL A 178 9.94 -10.35 -35.82
CA VAL A 178 10.19 -9.46 -36.95
C VAL A 178 9.32 -8.20 -36.87
N HIS A 179 8.02 -8.35 -36.57
CA HIS A 179 7.11 -7.21 -36.40
C HIS A 179 7.59 -6.29 -35.26
N LEU A 180 7.91 -6.86 -34.09
CA LEU A 180 8.40 -6.09 -32.94
C LEU A 180 9.76 -5.44 -33.23
N GLN A 181 10.68 -6.13 -33.89
CA GLN A 181 11.98 -5.58 -34.30
C GLN A 181 11.82 -4.40 -35.25
N GLN A 182 10.89 -4.46 -36.20
CA GLN A 182 10.61 -3.33 -37.10
C GLN A 182 10.10 -2.11 -36.35
N GLN A 183 9.17 -2.30 -35.40
CA GLN A 183 8.64 -1.20 -34.57
C GLN A 183 9.71 -0.60 -33.65
N LEU A 184 10.53 -1.45 -33.02
CA LEU A 184 11.63 -1.02 -32.16
C LEU A 184 12.72 -0.29 -32.96
N ASN A 185 13.08 -0.77 -34.15
CA ASN A 185 14.00 -0.07 -35.05
C ASN A 185 13.45 1.28 -35.50
N ALA A 186 12.15 1.37 -35.82
CA ALA A 186 11.51 2.64 -36.16
C ALA A 186 11.60 3.64 -35.00
N TYR A 187 11.43 3.18 -33.76
CA TYR A 187 11.63 4.03 -32.56
C TYR A 187 13.07 4.51 -32.41
N VAL A 188 14.06 3.63 -32.59
CA VAL A 188 15.50 3.99 -32.52
C VAL A 188 15.87 5.03 -33.57
N GLN A 189 15.28 4.96 -34.77
CA GLN A 189 15.56 5.86 -35.90
C GLN A 189 14.90 7.24 -35.80
N LEU A 190 13.96 7.47 -34.87
CA LEU A 190 13.37 8.80 -34.67
C LEU A 190 14.46 9.83 -34.35
N PRO A 191 14.31 11.13 -34.66
CA PRO A 191 15.27 12.16 -34.23
C PRO A 191 15.26 12.41 -32.71
N PRO A 192 16.39 12.84 -32.09
CA PRO A 192 16.49 13.17 -30.66
C PRO A 192 15.41 14.08 -30.09
N ASP A 193 15.08 15.14 -30.82
CA ASP A 193 14.21 16.22 -30.36
C ASP A 193 12.79 16.15 -30.95
N SER A 194 12.41 14.99 -31.53
CA SER A 194 11.08 14.84 -32.11
C SER A 194 10.00 14.63 -31.04
N PRO A 195 8.90 15.39 -31.03
CA PRO A 195 7.78 15.17 -30.09
C PRO A 195 7.08 13.82 -30.32
N LEU A 196 7.26 13.21 -31.49
CA LEU A 196 6.77 11.86 -31.77
C LEU A 196 7.50 10.80 -30.93
N ARG A 197 8.79 11.00 -30.66
CA ARG A 197 9.57 10.08 -29.83
C ARG A 197 9.04 10.01 -28.39
N GLU A 198 8.67 11.16 -27.84
CA GLU A 198 8.07 11.24 -26.52
C GLU A 198 6.71 10.52 -26.44
N LYS A 199 5.86 10.71 -27.47
CA LYS A 199 4.56 10.02 -27.57
C LYS A 199 4.72 8.50 -27.70
N MET A 200 5.73 8.04 -28.44
CA MET A 200 5.95 6.61 -28.71
C MET A 200 6.73 5.88 -27.61
N THR A 201 7.30 6.57 -26.62
CA THR A 201 8.13 5.95 -25.56
C THR A 201 7.39 4.83 -24.82
N ARG A 202 6.12 5.04 -24.44
CA ARG A 202 5.31 4.02 -23.75
C ARG A 202 5.06 2.80 -24.64
N THR A 203 4.70 3.02 -25.90
CA THR A 203 4.46 1.96 -26.87
C THR A 203 5.74 1.17 -27.14
N ALA A 204 6.88 1.85 -27.29
CA ALA A 204 8.19 1.20 -27.47
C ALA A 204 8.60 0.36 -26.25
N TRP A 205 8.28 0.82 -25.03
CA TRP A 205 8.49 0.01 -23.82
C TRP A 205 7.63 -1.26 -23.83
N GLU A 206 6.34 -1.16 -24.15
CA GLU A 206 5.44 -2.32 -24.23
C GLU A 206 5.91 -3.31 -25.32
N GLN A 207 6.35 -2.81 -26.47
CA GLN A 207 6.93 -3.61 -27.56
C GLN A 207 8.24 -4.30 -27.15
N LEU A 208 9.12 -3.60 -26.42
CA LEU A 208 10.34 -4.20 -25.88
C LEU A 208 10.01 -5.30 -24.87
N LYS A 209 9.02 -5.08 -24.00
CA LYS A 209 8.53 -6.09 -23.06
C LYS A 209 8.01 -7.34 -23.78
N LEU A 210 7.17 -7.17 -24.81
CA LEU A 210 6.70 -8.29 -25.66
C LEU A 210 7.85 -9.05 -26.30
N TYR A 211 8.85 -8.32 -26.83
CA TYR A 211 10.03 -8.91 -27.47
C TYR A 211 10.86 -9.73 -26.48
N LEU A 212 11.09 -9.21 -25.26
CA LEU A 212 11.84 -9.90 -24.23
C LEU A 212 11.07 -11.10 -23.63
N MET A 213 9.74 -11.08 -23.59
CA MET A 213 8.94 -12.25 -23.20
C MET A 213 9.16 -13.44 -24.13
N LEU A 214 9.34 -13.20 -25.44
CA LEU A 214 9.69 -14.28 -26.39
C LEU A 214 11.08 -14.89 -26.09
N ALA A 215 12.00 -14.11 -25.52
CA ALA A 215 13.37 -14.54 -25.22
C ALA A 215 13.53 -15.14 -23.82
N ARG A 216 12.68 -14.77 -22.86
CA ARG A 216 12.75 -15.19 -21.44
C ARG A 216 11.51 -15.99 -21.03
N PRO A 217 11.55 -17.35 -21.12
CA PRO A 217 10.42 -18.20 -20.77
C PRO A 217 9.89 -17.98 -19.35
N GLU A 218 10.73 -17.64 -18.37
CA GLU A 218 10.29 -17.45 -16.98
C GLU A 218 9.42 -16.20 -16.78
N ARG A 219 9.46 -15.24 -17.71
CA ARG A 219 8.70 -13.98 -17.65
C ARG A 219 7.47 -13.99 -18.57
N MET A 220 7.14 -15.14 -19.17
CA MET A 220 6.01 -15.28 -20.10
C MET A 220 4.67 -15.37 -19.35
N ASP A 221 3.87 -14.30 -19.41
CA ASP A 221 2.44 -14.35 -19.11
C ASP A 221 1.67 -14.52 -20.42
N ALA A 222 1.18 -15.73 -20.68
CA ALA A 222 0.49 -16.08 -21.92
C ALA A 222 -0.81 -15.27 -22.16
N ALA A 223 -1.53 -14.93 -21.10
CA ALA A 223 -2.79 -14.20 -21.20
C ALA A 223 -2.53 -12.74 -21.56
N TRP A 224 -1.61 -12.09 -20.85
CA TRP A 224 -1.21 -10.72 -21.13
C TRP A 224 -0.51 -10.60 -22.50
N PHE A 225 0.47 -11.48 -22.77
CA PHE A 225 1.25 -11.48 -24.01
C PHE A 225 0.37 -11.56 -25.26
N SER A 226 -0.60 -12.50 -25.28
CA SER A 226 -1.48 -12.67 -26.43
C SER A 226 -2.38 -11.45 -26.67
N GLY A 227 -2.95 -10.85 -25.61
CA GLY A 227 -3.76 -9.64 -25.72
C GLY A 227 -2.94 -8.43 -26.17
N ALA A 228 -1.82 -8.17 -25.49
CA ALA A 228 -0.95 -7.02 -25.77
C ALA A 228 -0.30 -7.11 -27.15
N LEU A 229 0.11 -8.29 -27.60
CA LEU A 229 0.67 -8.47 -28.94
C LEU A 229 -0.41 -8.29 -30.03
N MET A 230 -1.66 -8.74 -29.82
CA MET A 230 -2.74 -8.49 -30.79
C MET A 230 -3.10 -7.01 -30.92
N GLN A 231 -2.98 -6.23 -29.84
CA GLN A 231 -3.14 -4.77 -29.89
C GLN A 231 -1.98 -4.10 -30.65
N ASN A 232 -0.75 -4.57 -30.46
CA ASN A 232 0.44 -4.06 -31.15
C ASN A 232 0.60 -4.59 -32.59
N TRP A 233 -0.11 -5.66 -32.94
CA TRP A 233 -0.04 -6.32 -34.24
C TRP A 233 -1.45 -6.60 -34.81
N PRO A 234 -2.25 -5.55 -35.08
CA PRO A 234 -3.66 -5.71 -35.43
C PRO A 234 -3.87 -6.31 -36.83
N GLN A 235 -2.92 -6.10 -37.74
CA GLN A 235 -2.96 -6.61 -39.11
C GLN A 235 -1.70 -7.40 -39.40
N ARG A 236 -1.87 -8.54 -40.07
CA ARG A 236 -0.77 -9.42 -40.46
C ARG A 236 -0.71 -9.53 -41.98
N PRO A 237 0.39 -9.10 -42.62
CA PRO A 237 0.57 -9.27 -44.06
C PRO A 237 0.33 -10.71 -44.51
N GLY A 238 -0.45 -10.89 -45.58
CA GLY A 238 -0.80 -12.22 -46.12
C GLY A 238 -1.95 -12.95 -45.40
N VAL A 239 -2.61 -12.33 -44.41
CA VAL A 239 -3.79 -12.86 -43.73
C VAL A 239 -4.90 -11.81 -43.71
N LYS A 240 -6.16 -12.21 -43.97
CA LYS A 240 -7.31 -11.31 -43.83
C LYS A 240 -7.50 -10.90 -42.36
N ASP A 241 -7.80 -9.63 -42.10
CA ASP A 241 -7.94 -9.06 -40.76
C ASP A 241 -8.88 -9.86 -39.85
N GLY A 242 -10.08 -10.21 -40.34
CA GLY A 242 -11.05 -10.99 -39.56
C GLY A 242 -10.53 -12.39 -39.15
N VAL A 243 -9.68 -13.01 -39.97
CA VAL A 243 -9.06 -14.31 -39.65
C VAL A 243 -7.96 -14.13 -38.60
N TRP A 244 -7.11 -13.11 -38.76
CA TRP A 244 -6.05 -12.83 -37.79
C TRP A 244 -6.62 -12.43 -36.42
N GLN A 245 -7.59 -11.52 -36.38
CA GLN A 245 -8.26 -11.10 -35.14
C GLN A 245 -9.03 -12.24 -34.47
N GLY A 246 -9.66 -13.14 -35.25
CA GLY A 246 -10.41 -14.26 -34.71
C GLY A 246 -9.56 -15.43 -34.16
N THR A 247 -8.34 -15.64 -34.68
CA THR A 247 -7.51 -16.81 -34.33
C THR A 247 -6.19 -16.46 -33.64
N GLY A 248 -5.62 -15.29 -33.91
CA GLY A 248 -4.28 -14.87 -33.48
C GLY A 248 -4.09 -14.92 -31.97
N ALA A 249 -5.06 -14.38 -31.20
CA ALA A 249 -5.00 -14.40 -29.74
C ALA A 249 -4.90 -15.83 -29.18
N SER A 250 -5.72 -16.76 -29.68
CA SER A 250 -5.71 -18.16 -29.25
C SER A 250 -4.40 -18.87 -29.62
N LEU A 251 -3.89 -18.61 -30.83
CA LEU A 251 -2.62 -19.14 -31.32
C LEU A 251 -1.44 -18.71 -30.45
N LEU A 252 -1.35 -17.40 -30.15
CA LEU A 252 -0.30 -16.80 -29.34
C LEU A 252 -0.40 -17.23 -27.87
N ARG A 253 -1.62 -17.32 -27.33
CA ARG A 253 -1.85 -17.76 -25.94
C ARG A 253 -1.40 -19.20 -25.73
N PHE A 254 -1.74 -20.11 -26.65
CA PHE A 254 -1.27 -21.49 -26.56
C PHE A 254 0.25 -21.59 -26.66
N TYR A 255 0.88 -20.85 -27.57
CA TYR A 255 2.34 -20.78 -27.66
C TYR A 255 2.96 -20.27 -26.33
N GLY A 256 2.48 -19.14 -25.81
CA GLY A 256 2.98 -18.55 -24.57
C GLY A 256 2.81 -19.47 -23.36
N ALA A 257 1.70 -20.19 -23.25
CA ALA A 257 1.44 -21.11 -22.14
C ALA A 257 2.38 -22.32 -22.14
N ASN A 258 2.85 -22.74 -23.32
CA ASN A 258 3.74 -23.90 -23.48
C ASN A 258 5.23 -23.51 -23.55
N LEU A 259 5.56 -22.23 -23.70
CA LEU A 259 6.95 -21.76 -23.77
C LEU A 259 7.79 -22.14 -22.51
N PRO A 260 7.30 -22.01 -21.26
CA PRO A 260 8.07 -22.40 -20.08
C PRO A 260 8.43 -23.89 -20.03
N ALA A 261 7.53 -24.75 -20.53
CA ALA A 261 7.74 -26.20 -20.60
C ALA A 261 8.67 -26.60 -21.77
N HIS A 262 8.92 -25.70 -22.72
CA HIS A 262 9.76 -25.93 -23.89
C HIS A 262 10.77 -24.79 -24.12
N PRO A 263 11.83 -24.68 -23.27
CA PRO A 263 12.81 -23.59 -23.36
C PRO A 263 13.50 -23.46 -24.72
N ALA A 264 13.60 -24.54 -25.50
CA ALA A 264 14.14 -24.55 -26.86
C ALA A 264 13.34 -23.67 -27.84
N TRP A 265 12.09 -23.32 -27.52
CA TRP A 265 11.25 -22.46 -28.36
C TRP A 265 11.56 -20.97 -28.19
N ARG A 266 12.38 -20.59 -27.21
CA ARG A 266 12.72 -19.19 -26.94
C ARG A 266 13.35 -18.51 -28.14
N LEU A 267 13.09 -17.21 -28.29
CA LEU A 267 13.76 -16.34 -29.24
C LEU A 267 15.20 -16.07 -28.75
N HIS A 268 16.15 -16.01 -29.68
CA HIS A 268 17.46 -15.41 -29.42
C HIS A 268 17.36 -13.92 -29.80
N PRO A 269 17.39 -12.99 -28.83
CA PRO A 269 17.17 -11.58 -29.10
C PRO A 269 18.39 -10.95 -29.78
N ASP A 270 18.15 -9.87 -30.53
CA ASP A 270 19.22 -8.97 -30.98
C ASP A 270 19.67 -8.11 -29.79
N ASP A 271 20.76 -8.51 -29.14
CA ASP A 271 21.34 -7.82 -27.98
C ASP A 271 21.70 -6.35 -28.29
N GLY A 272 22.08 -6.05 -29.54
CA GLY A 272 22.42 -4.70 -30.00
C GLY A 272 21.18 -3.80 -30.06
N LEU A 273 20.09 -4.29 -30.66
CA LEU A 273 18.82 -3.58 -30.69
C LEU A 273 18.26 -3.38 -29.27
N VAL A 274 18.27 -4.43 -28.44
CA VAL A 274 17.75 -4.38 -27.06
C VAL A 274 18.49 -3.33 -26.23
N SER A 275 19.83 -3.31 -26.28
CA SER A 275 20.64 -2.33 -25.55
C SER A 275 20.42 -0.90 -26.02
N GLN A 276 20.31 -0.66 -27.32
CA GLN A 276 20.02 0.66 -27.89
C GLN A 276 18.64 1.18 -27.45
N VAL A 277 17.60 0.35 -27.58
CA VAL A 277 16.24 0.69 -27.16
C VAL A 277 16.21 0.99 -25.66
N ARG A 278 16.81 0.13 -24.83
CA ARG A 278 16.89 0.35 -23.37
C ARG A 278 17.55 1.68 -23.03
N THR A 279 18.68 2.01 -23.65
CA THR A 279 19.38 3.27 -23.41
C THR A 279 18.50 4.47 -23.73
N LEU A 280 17.81 4.45 -24.88
CA LEU A 280 16.90 5.51 -25.28
C LEU A 280 15.69 5.64 -24.35
N LEU A 281 15.09 4.49 -23.98
CA LEU A 281 13.96 4.42 -23.07
C LEU A 281 14.32 4.94 -21.66
N VAL A 282 15.46 4.52 -21.11
CA VAL A 282 15.96 4.99 -19.81
C VAL A 282 16.21 6.50 -19.83
N ARG A 283 16.81 7.03 -20.90
CA ARG A 283 17.05 8.47 -21.03
C ARG A 283 15.74 9.27 -21.08
N GLN A 284 14.79 8.87 -21.91
CA GLN A 284 13.51 9.58 -22.09
C GLN A 284 12.61 9.45 -20.86
N MET A 285 12.50 8.26 -20.28
CA MET A 285 11.75 8.05 -19.05
C MET A 285 12.42 8.70 -17.84
N GLY A 286 13.75 8.77 -17.78
CA GLY A 286 14.46 9.50 -16.73
C GLY A 286 14.14 11.00 -16.71
N MET A 287 13.90 11.61 -17.87
CA MET A 287 13.50 13.03 -17.96
C MET A 287 12.04 13.23 -17.52
N ARG A 288 11.13 12.37 -17.96
CA ARG A 288 9.69 12.49 -17.68
C ARG A 288 9.29 12.00 -16.28
N ASN A 289 10.00 11.01 -15.78
CA ASN A 289 9.85 10.45 -14.44
C ASN A 289 10.97 10.94 -13.51
N SER A 290 11.42 12.19 -13.71
CA SER A 290 12.29 12.84 -12.73
C SER A 290 11.65 12.75 -11.35
N GLU A 291 12.47 12.63 -10.29
CA GLU A 291 11.97 12.54 -8.91
C GLU A 291 11.00 13.70 -8.59
N SER A 292 11.25 14.88 -9.16
CA SER A 292 10.37 16.05 -9.06
C SER A 292 9.02 15.88 -9.75
N THR A 293 8.97 15.35 -10.98
CA THR A 293 7.70 15.14 -11.70
C THR A 293 6.87 14.06 -11.00
N LEU A 294 7.51 12.99 -10.52
CA LEU A 294 6.85 11.92 -9.76
C LEU A 294 6.26 12.47 -8.46
N TYR A 295 7.04 13.24 -7.72
CA TYR A 295 6.60 13.89 -6.49
C TYR A 295 5.40 14.83 -6.71
N GLN A 296 5.48 15.72 -7.71
CA GLN A 296 4.39 16.66 -8.01
C GLN A 296 3.11 15.96 -8.45
N LYS A 297 3.22 14.93 -9.30
CA LYS A 297 2.06 14.15 -9.76
C LYS A 297 1.39 13.39 -8.61
N MET A 298 2.21 12.79 -7.75
CA MET A 298 1.75 12.10 -6.54
C MET A 298 1.02 13.08 -5.62
N LEU A 299 1.62 14.23 -5.31
CA LEU A 299 0.98 15.25 -4.47
C LEU A 299 -0.32 15.79 -5.07
N ALA A 300 -0.35 16.09 -6.38
CA ALA A 300 -1.57 16.57 -7.03
C ALA A 300 -2.74 15.57 -6.94
N GLN A 301 -2.43 14.27 -6.94
CA GLN A 301 -3.45 13.24 -6.75
C GLN A 301 -3.96 13.18 -5.30
N VAL A 302 -3.10 13.41 -4.32
CA VAL A 302 -3.46 13.43 -2.89
C VAL A 302 -4.18 14.73 -2.51
N ALA A 303 -3.77 15.87 -3.06
CA ALA A 303 -4.33 17.19 -2.77
C ALA A 303 -5.85 17.25 -2.94
N ASN A 304 -6.39 16.57 -3.96
CA ASN A 304 -7.84 16.57 -4.23
C ASN A 304 -8.68 15.76 -3.20
N GLN A 305 -8.04 15.06 -2.25
CA GLN A 305 -8.71 14.16 -1.29
C GLN A 305 -8.86 14.75 0.11
N TYR A 306 -8.12 15.82 0.43
CA TYR A 306 -8.08 16.42 1.76
C TYR A 306 -8.35 17.91 1.67
N ALA A 307 -9.27 18.40 2.50
CA ALA A 307 -9.55 19.82 2.62
C ALA A 307 -8.41 20.53 3.38
N ASP A 308 -8.20 21.81 3.04
CA ASP A 308 -7.23 22.65 3.74
C ASP A 308 -7.62 22.84 5.21
N LEU A 309 -6.62 22.85 6.08
CA LEU A 309 -6.77 22.95 7.52
C LEU A 309 -6.62 24.41 7.96
N HIS A 310 -7.70 24.98 8.50
CA HIS A 310 -7.72 26.34 9.02
C HIS A 310 -7.41 26.38 10.53
N LEU A 311 -7.11 27.58 11.04
CA LEU A 311 -6.83 27.78 12.47
C LEU A 311 -8.00 27.35 13.38
N SER A 312 -9.25 27.54 12.95
CA SER A 312 -10.45 27.08 13.66
C SER A 312 -10.47 25.55 13.81
N ASP A 313 -10.08 24.83 12.76
CA ASP A 313 -10.13 23.36 12.74
C ASP A 313 -9.09 22.76 13.70
N MET A 314 -7.97 23.48 13.91
CA MET A 314 -6.90 23.09 14.83
C MET A 314 -7.23 23.35 16.31
N THR A 315 -8.22 24.19 16.58
CA THR A 315 -8.54 24.67 17.94
C THR A 315 -9.91 24.20 18.43
N GLY A 316 -10.66 23.46 17.62
CA GLY A 316 -11.96 22.90 17.97
C GLY A 316 -13.00 23.97 18.27
N ASP A 317 -13.83 23.74 19.29
CA ASP A 317 -14.90 24.68 19.69
C ASP A 317 -14.40 25.88 20.51
N THR A 318 -13.08 26.11 20.59
CA THR A 318 -12.52 27.24 21.34
C THR A 318 -12.58 28.53 20.53
N ASP A 319 -12.72 29.68 21.19
CA ASP A 319 -12.86 30.97 20.51
C ASP A 319 -11.48 31.56 20.11
N VAL A 320 -10.83 30.91 19.14
CA VAL A 320 -9.49 31.33 18.66
C VAL A 320 -9.49 32.72 18.05
N SER A 321 -10.63 33.15 17.48
CA SER A 321 -10.79 34.43 16.77
C SER A 321 -10.55 35.65 17.67
N ARG A 322 -10.76 35.52 18.98
CA ARG A 322 -10.50 36.55 20.00
C ARG A 322 -9.02 36.70 20.34
N LEU A 323 -8.20 35.68 20.07
CA LEU A 323 -6.77 35.70 20.37
C LEU A 323 -5.93 35.87 19.12
N PHE A 324 -6.12 35.00 18.13
CA PHE A 324 -5.22 34.89 16.99
C PHE A 324 -5.97 35.00 15.67
N THR A 325 -5.28 35.55 14.68
CA THR A 325 -5.71 35.60 13.29
C THR A 325 -4.58 35.17 12.37
N THR A 326 -4.95 34.59 11.24
CA THR A 326 -4.04 34.29 10.13
C THR A 326 -4.82 34.31 8.82
N ASN A 327 -4.12 34.62 7.73
CA ASN A 327 -4.62 34.50 6.37
C ASN A 327 -4.09 33.23 5.67
N GLU A 328 -3.13 32.54 6.29
CA GLU A 328 -2.55 31.30 5.75
C GLU A 328 -3.40 30.10 6.16
N VAL A 329 -3.30 29.03 5.38
CA VAL A 329 -3.91 27.73 5.64
C VAL A 329 -2.87 26.64 5.44
N VAL A 330 -3.02 25.51 6.13
CA VAL A 330 -2.18 24.33 5.89
C VAL A 330 -2.90 23.45 4.88
N PRO A 331 -2.35 23.23 3.66
CA PRO A 331 -2.96 22.30 2.72
C PRO A 331 -3.17 20.91 3.33
N GLY A 332 -4.35 20.34 3.14
CA GLY A 332 -4.77 19.11 3.85
C GLY A 332 -3.84 17.91 3.63
N MET A 333 -3.12 17.90 2.51
CA MET A 333 -2.12 16.89 2.18
C MET A 333 -0.90 16.87 3.10
N PHE A 334 -0.63 17.95 3.84
CA PHE A 334 0.46 18.05 4.83
C PHE A 334 -0.08 17.88 6.25
N THR A 335 -0.88 16.84 6.47
CA THR A 335 -1.39 16.46 7.79
C THR A 335 -0.99 15.03 8.11
N ARG A 336 -0.98 14.68 9.40
CA ARG A 336 -0.73 13.33 9.88
C ARG A 336 -1.67 12.32 9.24
N GLN A 337 -2.95 12.67 9.12
CA GLN A 337 -3.95 11.84 8.48
C GLN A 337 -3.60 11.58 7.01
N ALA A 338 -3.29 12.63 6.25
CA ALA A 338 -2.91 12.49 4.85
C ALA A 338 -1.62 11.67 4.67
N TRP A 339 -0.64 11.85 5.56
CA TRP A 339 0.57 11.03 5.58
C TRP A 339 0.26 9.53 5.72
N GLU A 340 -0.46 9.18 6.78
CA GLU A 340 -0.74 7.78 7.15
C GLU A 340 -1.69 7.10 6.14
N GLN A 341 -2.68 7.82 5.62
CA GLN A 341 -3.75 7.23 4.81
C GLN A 341 -3.53 7.32 3.30
N ALA A 342 -2.80 8.32 2.80
CA ALA A 342 -2.67 8.57 1.37
C ALA A 342 -1.23 8.72 0.88
N VAL A 343 -0.41 9.57 1.49
CA VAL A 343 0.93 9.88 0.99
C VAL A 343 1.86 8.69 1.11
N GLN A 344 1.94 8.04 2.29
CA GLN A 344 2.80 6.87 2.47
C GLN A 344 2.43 5.73 1.49
N PRO A 345 1.15 5.32 1.35
CA PRO A 345 0.74 4.36 0.32
C PRO A 345 1.02 4.82 -1.11
N ALA A 346 0.88 6.13 -1.41
CA ALA A 346 1.14 6.66 -2.74
C ALA A 346 2.64 6.60 -3.10
N ILE A 347 3.53 6.91 -2.16
CA ILE A 347 4.98 6.74 -2.34
C ILE A 347 5.29 5.25 -2.59
N GLU A 348 4.73 4.34 -1.80
CA GLU A 348 4.94 2.90 -1.97
C GLU A 348 4.47 2.40 -3.34
N LYS A 349 3.32 2.89 -3.81
CA LYS A 349 2.80 2.59 -5.14
C LYS A 349 3.73 3.09 -6.25
N VAL A 350 4.21 4.34 -6.17
CA VAL A 350 5.15 4.91 -7.16
C VAL A 350 6.45 4.10 -7.21
N VAL A 351 6.95 3.66 -6.06
CA VAL A 351 8.15 2.83 -5.95
C VAL A 351 7.92 1.43 -6.51
N ALA A 352 6.76 0.82 -6.24
CA ALA A 352 6.40 -0.51 -6.76
C ALA A 352 6.22 -0.51 -8.29
N GLU A 353 5.50 0.48 -8.83
CA GLU A 353 5.34 0.66 -10.28
C GLU A 353 6.71 0.80 -10.96
N ARG A 354 7.62 1.58 -10.36
CA ARG A 354 8.98 1.75 -10.89
C ARG A 354 9.81 0.47 -10.82
N ARG A 355 9.65 -0.34 -9.76
CA ARG A 355 10.30 -1.65 -9.65
C ARG A 355 9.85 -2.58 -10.78
N ASP A 356 8.55 -2.69 -11.01
CA ASP A 356 7.99 -3.56 -12.05
C ASP A 356 8.36 -3.11 -13.47
N GLU A 357 8.47 -1.79 -13.69
CA GLU A 357 8.90 -1.20 -14.97
C GLU A 357 10.41 -1.38 -15.24
N MET A 358 11.25 -1.29 -14.20
CA MET A 358 12.70 -1.28 -14.33
C MET A 358 13.35 -2.67 -14.21
N ASP A 359 12.85 -3.57 -13.36
CA ASP A 359 13.60 -4.73 -12.85
C ASP A 359 14.10 -5.71 -13.92
N TRP A 360 13.40 -5.86 -15.05
CA TRP A 360 13.81 -6.83 -16.08
C TRP A 360 13.69 -6.36 -17.53
N VAL A 361 12.82 -5.39 -17.82
CA VAL A 361 12.65 -4.85 -19.19
C VAL A 361 13.75 -3.86 -19.51
N LEU A 362 14.04 -2.94 -18.59
CA LEU A 362 14.98 -1.83 -18.80
C LEU A 362 16.38 -2.09 -18.22
N SER A 363 16.53 -2.98 -17.24
CA SER A 363 17.81 -3.33 -16.66
C SER A 363 18.70 -4.10 -17.65
N ASP A 364 19.93 -3.62 -17.84
CA ASP A 364 20.96 -4.36 -18.54
C ASP A 364 21.76 -5.17 -17.51
N SER A 365 21.70 -6.50 -17.61
CA SER A 365 22.40 -7.43 -16.71
C SER A 365 23.92 -7.33 -16.77
N ARG A 366 24.48 -6.54 -17.71
CA ARG A 366 25.94 -6.38 -17.90
C ARG A 366 26.51 -5.07 -17.33
N GLN A 367 25.69 -4.15 -16.84
CA GLN A 367 26.17 -2.94 -16.15
C GLN A 367 25.87 -3.04 -14.66
N PRO A 368 26.90 -2.91 -13.78
CA PRO A 368 26.67 -2.92 -12.35
C PRO A 368 25.73 -1.76 -11.99
N ALA A 369 24.78 -2.04 -11.10
CA ALA A 369 23.69 -1.17 -10.63
C ALA A 369 24.14 0.15 -9.95
N ALA A 370 25.38 0.60 -10.17
CA ALA A 370 26.05 1.69 -9.46
C ALA A 370 25.53 3.10 -9.83
N GLN A 371 24.59 3.24 -10.76
CA GLN A 371 23.99 4.54 -11.13
C GLN A 371 22.46 4.51 -11.24
N GLN A 372 21.80 3.43 -10.80
CA GLN A 372 20.35 3.31 -10.86
C GLN A 372 19.80 3.44 -9.43
N THR A 373 19.03 4.50 -9.16
CA THR A 373 18.39 4.74 -7.86
C THR A 373 17.62 3.47 -7.45
N SER A 374 18.08 2.79 -6.40
CA SER A 374 17.36 1.63 -5.89
C SER A 374 15.94 2.07 -5.47
N PRO A 375 14.93 1.19 -5.58
CA PRO A 375 13.57 1.48 -5.13
C PRO A 375 13.54 2.04 -3.69
N GLU A 376 14.42 1.53 -2.83
CA GLU A 376 14.58 1.96 -1.44
C GLU A 376 15.14 3.38 -1.34
N ALA A 377 16.16 3.71 -2.15
CA ALA A 377 16.73 5.06 -2.20
C ALA A 377 15.72 6.09 -2.73
N LEU A 378 14.88 5.69 -3.71
CA LEU A 378 13.80 6.54 -4.20
C LEU A 378 12.72 6.76 -3.13
N LYS A 379 12.31 5.70 -2.40
CA LYS A 379 11.36 5.83 -1.28
C LYS A 379 11.88 6.82 -0.24
N ALA A 380 13.16 6.70 0.14
CA ALA A 380 13.78 7.59 1.11
C ALA A 380 13.77 9.05 0.64
N ARG A 381 14.22 9.33 -0.59
CA ARG A 381 14.25 10.70 -1.15
C ARG A 381 12.87 11.34 -1.28
N LEU A 382 11.87 10.59 -1.75
CA LEU A 382 10.50 11.10 -1.84
C LEU A 382 9.92 11.40 -0.46
N THR A 383 10.22 10.55 0.53
CA THR A 383 9.78 10.74 1.92
C THR A 383 10.45 11.95 2.56
N GLU A 384 11.77 12.09 2.42
CA GLU A 384 12.54 13.23 2.92
C GLU A 384 12.04 14.55 2.34
N ARG A 385 11.84 14.59 1.01
CA ARG A 385 11.27 15.76 0.35
C ARG A 385 9.88 16.11 0.85
N TYR A 386 9.02 15.10 1.03
CA TYR A 386 7.68 15.32 1.59
C TYR A 386 7.74 15.95 3.00
N PHE A 387 8.60 15.43 3.88
CA PHE A 387 8.71 15.96 5.24
C PHE A 387 9.37 17.33 5.31
N ALA A 388 10.27 17.66 4.38
CA ALA A 388 10.79 19.02 4.23
C ALA A 388 9.67 20.02 3.86
N ASP A 389 8.84 19.68 2.86
CA ASP A 389 7.70 20.52 2.46
C ASP A 389 6.65 20.60 3.58
N PHE A 390 6.38 19.49 4.28
CA PHE A 390 5.50 19.44 5.44
C PHE A 390 5.98 20.42 6.52
N GLY A 391 7.26 20.35 6.90
CA GLY A 391 7.83 21.25 7.90
C GLY A 391 7.72 22.72 7.50
N GLY A 392 8.07 23.04 6.25
CA GLY A 392 8.00 24.41 5.72
C GLY A 392 6.59 25.00 5.76
N VAL A 393 5.60 24.27 5.26
CA VAL A 393 4.19 24.72 5.24
C VAL A 393 3.66 25.01 6.65
N TRP A 394 3.98 24.15 7.62
CA TRP A 394 3.56 24.35 9.00
C TRP A 394 4.26 25.53 9.67
N LEU A 395 5.55 25.73 9.41
CA LEU A 395 6.29 26.90 9.89
C LEU A 395 5.71 28.19 9.32
N ASP A 396 5.44 28.25 8.02
CA ASP A 396 4.85 29.42 7.36
C ASP A 396 3.49 29.76 7.98
N PHE A 397 2.63 28.76 8.16
CA PHE A 397 1.34 28.93 8.82
C PHE A 397 1.50 29.46 10.26
N LEU A 398 2.33 28.85 11.11
CA LEU A 398 2.45 29.24 12.51
C LEU A 398 3.12 30.60 12.69
N ASN A 399 4.10 30.93 11.84
CA ASN A 399 4.76 32.24 11.87
C ASN A 399 3.87 33.36 11.32
N SER A 400 2.85 33.04 10.51
CA SER A 400 1.89 34.01 10.01
C SER A 400 0.85 34.47 11.05
N LEU A 401 0.77 33.78 12.21
CA LEU A 401 -0.17 34.10 13.28
C LEU A 401 0.04 35.53 13.78
N ARG A 402 -1.07 36.21 14.05
CA ARG A 402 -1.10 37.56 14.61
C ARG A 402 -1.99 37.60 15.83
N LEU A 403 -1.49 38.21 16.91
CA LEU A 403 -2.28 38.51 18.10
C LEU A 403 -3.29 39.63 17.79
N GLN A 404 -4.54 39.46 18.21
CA GLN A 404 -5.57 40.49 18.12
C GLN A 404 -5.23 41.67 19.06
N PRO A 405 -5.33 42.92 18.58
CA PRO A 405 -5.03 44.09 19.40
C PRO A 405 -6.07 44.25 20.52
N ALA A 406 -5.60 44.43 21.76
CA ALA A 406 -6.44 44.85 22.88
C ALA A 406 -6.47 46.38 22.96
N ALA A 407 -7.66 46.97 22.92
CA ALA A 407 -7.84 48.42 23.00
C ALA A 407 -7.77 48.94 24.44
N THR A 408 -8.16 48.12 25.41
CA THR A 408 -8.20 48.47 26.84
C THR A 408 -7.46 47.47 27.71
N LEU A 409 -7.19 47.86 28.96
CA LEU A 409 -6.63 46.96 29.96
C LEU A 409 -7.56 45.76 30.25
N SER A 410 -8.88 45.97 30.22
CA SER A 410 -9.86 44.89 30.38
C SER A 410 -9.78 43.88 29.24
N ASP A 411 -9.70 44.34 27.99
CA ASP A 411 -9.55 43.45 26.83
C ASP A 411 -8.25 42.63 26.93
N ALA A 412 -7.15 43.25 27.39
CA ALA A 412 -5.90 42.55 27.63
C ALA A 412 -6.04 41.49 28.72
N ILE A 413 -6.73 41.79 29.84
CA ILE A 413 -7.02 40.82 30.89
C ILE A 413 -7.88 39.66 30.36
N ASP A 414 -8.88 39.94 29.54
CA ASP A 414 -9.75 38.91 28.95
C ASP A 414 -8.97 37.99 28.00
N GLN A 415 -8.09 38.54 27.17
CA GLN A 415 -7.18 37.75 26.33
C GLN A 415 -6.24 36.87 27.16
N LEU A 416 -5.62 37.42 28.22
CA LEU A 416 -4.78 36.62 29.13
C LEU A 416 -5.59 35.55 29.87
N THR A 417 -6.86 35.84 30.17
CA THR A 417 -7.79 34.86 30.75
C THR A 417 -8.01 33.69 29.82
N LEU A 418 -8.36 33.98 28.56
CA LEU A 418 -8.63 32.98 27.54
C LEU A 418 -7.37 32.17 27.19
N MET A 419 -6.20 32.80 27.12
CA MET A 419 -4.93 32.11 26.88
C MET A 419 -4.57 31.11 27.99
N ALA A 420 -4.79 31.49 29.25
CA ALA A 420 -4.40 30.69 30.41
C ALA A 420 -5.47 29.70 30.90
N ASP A 421 -6.68 29.72 30.32
CA ASP A 421 -7.75 28.79 30.69
C ASP A 421 -7.40 27.35 30.27
N VAL A 422 -7.19 26.47 31.24
CA VAL A 422 -6.78 25.08 30.99
C VAL A 422 -7.79 24.28 30.17
N ARG A 423 -9.07 24.63 30.21
CA ARG A 423 -10.14 23.88 29.52
C ARG A 423 -10.53 24.47 28.18
N GLN A 424 -10.54 25.79 28.07
CA GLN A 424 -11.08 26.49 26.90
C GLN A 424 -10.02 27.28 26.12
N SER A 425 -8.74 27.18 26.47
CA SER A 425 -7.68 27.93 25.79
C SER A 425 -7.48 27.48 24.34
N PRO A 426 -7.69 28.38 23.36
CA PRO A 426 -7.33 28.12 21.97
C PRO A 426 -5.83 27.88 21.79
N LEU A 427 -4.99 28.47 22.64
CA LEU A 427 -3.54 28.28 22.57
C LEU A 427 -3.16 26.86 23.00
N VAL A 428 -3.76 26.33 24.08
CA VAL A 428 -3.54 24.94 24.51
C VAL A 428 -4.01 23.97 23.43
N ALA A 429 -5.19 24.21 22.85
CA ALA A 429 -5.72 23.40 21.76
C ALA A 429 -4.80 23.40 20.53
N LEU A 430 -4.34 24.58 20.09
CA LEU A 430 -3.39 24.73 18.99
C LEU A 430 -2.08 23.98 19.26
N MET A 431 -1.50 24.18 20.44
CA MET A 431 -0.24 23.52 20.82
C MET A 431 -0.39 22.00 20.86
N ASN A 432 -1.52 21.47 21.31
CA ASN A 432 -1.83 20.04 21.23
C ASN A 432 -1.88 19.54 19.79
N THR A 433 -2.56 20.27 18.90
CA THR A 433 -2.61 19.94 17.46
C THR A 433 -1.22 19.95 16.84
N VAL A 434 -0.43 21.01 17.06
CA VAL A 434 0.97 21.09 16.61
C VAL A 434 1.79 19.91 17.15
N SER A 435 1.54 19.50 18.40
CA SER A 435 2.24 18.37 19.02
C SER A 435 1.88 17.01 18.40
N VAL A 436 0.63 16.83 17.98
CA VAL A 436 0.18 15.62 17.27
C VAL A 436 0.78 15.58 15.85
N GLN A 437 0.79 16.72 15.17
CA GLN A 437 1.24 16.85 13.78
C GLN A 437 2.77 16.81 13.67
N GLY A 438 3.49 17.41 14.61
CA GLY A 438 4.96 17.39 14.67
C GLY A 438 5.55 16.01 14.98
N ARG A 439 4.73 15.05 15.46
CA ARG A 439 5.12 13.64 15.65
C ARG A 439 4.79 12.73 14.46
N THR A 440 4.35 13.30 13.34
CA THR A 440 4.03 12.52 12.13
C THR A 440 5.27 11.79 11.62
N GLY A 441 5.11 10.51 11.26
CA GLY A 441 6.21 9.70 10.71
C GLY A 441 7.18 9.13 11.76
N GLN A 442 6.97 9.36 13.06
CA GLN A 442 7.75 8.69 14.11
C GLN A 442 7.42 7.19 14.12
N THR A 443 8.43 6.34 13.90
CA THR A 443 8.29 4.88 13.96
C THR A 443 8.27 4.41 15.42
N GLY A 444 7.22 3.68 15.80
CA GLY A 444 7.04 3.16 17.17
C GLY A 444 8.07 2.10 17.61
N GLU A 445 8.98 1.66 16.72
CA GLU A 445 10.01 0.67 17.04
C GLU A 445 11.00 1.16 18.12
N ALA A 446 11.28 2.47 18.18
CA ALA A 446 12.14 3.04 19.21
C ALA A 446 11.51 3.01 20.62
N LEU A 447 10.18 2.99 20.71
CA LEU A 447 9.46 2.89 21.99
C LEU A 447 9.48 1.44 22.53
N SER A 448 9.34 0.44 21.65
CA SER A 448 9.43 -0.97 22.04
C SER A 448 10.86 -1.38 22.41
N ASP A 449 11.87 -0.95 21.66
CA ASP A 449 13.27 -1.27 21.97
C ASP A 449 13.76 -0.53 23.21
N SER A 450 13.32 0.71 23.46
CA SER A 450 13.65 1.42 24.71
C SER A 450 12.98 0.79 25.93
N LEU A 451 11.77 0.22 25.81
CA LEU A 451 11.12 -0.53 26.89
C LEU A 451 11.82 -1.87 27.15
N VAL A 452 12.21 -2.61 26.11
CA VAL A 452 12.95 -3.88 26.23
C VAL A 452 14.37 -3.65 26.76
N LYS A 453 15.04 -2.57 26.35
CA LYS A 453 16.38 -2.19 26.81
C LYS A 453 16.34 -1.61 28.23
N SER A 454 15.30 -0.86 28.60
CA SER A 454 15.06 -0.40 29.98
C SER A 454 14.77 -1.58 30.92
N ALA A 455 14.02 -2.59 30.45
CA ALA A 455 13.83 -3.82 31.20
C ALA A 455 15.16 -4.57 31.38
N LYS A 456 15.98 -4.72 30.33
CA LYS A 456 17.32 -5.35 30.44
C LYS A 456 18.28 -4.60 31.36
N ASN A 457 18.27 -3.26 31.34
CA ASN A 457 19.14 -2.44 32.19
C ASN A 457 18.71 -2.43 33.67
N LEU A 458 17.45 -2.77 33.97
CA LEU A 458 16.97 -2.99 35.35
C LEU A 458 17.43 -4.34 35.93
N PHE A 459 17.78 -5.31 35.07
CA PHE A 459 18.24 -6.64 35.50
C PHE A 459 19.78 -6.80 35.53
N ASN A 460 20.54 -5.98 34.79
CA ASN A 460 22.01 -5.99 34.82
C ASN A 460 22.54 -4.69 35.42
N ARG A 461 22.74 -4.69 36.74
CA ARG A 461 23.15 -3.52 37.52
C ARG A 461 24.62 -3.56 37.93
N ASP A 462 25.53 -3.99 37.06
CA ASP A 462 26.97 -4.09 37.39
C ASP A 462 27.98 -3.75 36.27
N GLU A 463 27.57 -3.15 35.13
CA GLU A 463 28.54 -2.59 34.18
C GLU A 463 28.23 -1.13 33.85
N GLN A 464 29.20 -0.26 34.12
CA GLN A 464 29.22 1.13 33.64
C GLN A 464 29.41 1.13 32.12
N ALA A 465 28.29 0.97 31.40
CA ALA A 465 28.23 1.28 29.99
C ALA A 465 28.13 2.81 29.81
N ALA A 466 29.01 3.36 28.97
CA ALA A 466 28.90 4.73 28.48
C ALA A 466 27.46 4.99 28.00
N ILE A 467 26.84 6.03 28.53
CA ILE A 467 25.47 6.41 28.17
C ILE A 467 25.53 6.98 26.74
N ASP A 468 25.12 6.20 25.76
CA ASP A 468 24.76 6.72 24.43
C ASP A 468 23.57 7.67 24.59
N GLN A 469 23.85 8.96 24.67
CA GLN A 469 22.88 10.05 24.92
C GLN A 469 22.01 10.42 23.69
N GLN A 470 21.81 9.52 22.71
CA GLN A 470 21.07 9.85 21.48
C GLN A 470 19.82 9.00 21.21
N VAL A 471 19.27 8.28 22.19
CA VAL A 471 18.08 7.44 21.98
C VAL A 471 16.80 8.15 22.46
N GLY A 472 16.45 9.24 21.78
CA GLY A 472 15.05 9.66 21.62
C GLY A 472 14.52 9.08 20.31
N ALA A 473 13.22 8.78 20.21
CA ALA A 473 12.62 8.33 18.96
C ALA A 473 12.77 9.43 17.90
N HIS A 474 13.72 9.29 16.98
CA HIS A 474 13.99 10.29 15.93
C HIS A 474 12.93 10.20 14.82
N GLY A 475 12.07 11.20 14.73
CA GLY A 475 11.13 11.41 13.63
C GLY A 475 11.71 12.29 12.52
N PRO A 476 11.18 12.17 11.28
CA PRO A 476 11.62 13.00 10.15
C PRO A 476 11.34 14.50 10.33
N LEU A 477 10.47 14.86 11.28
CA LEU A 477 10.09 16.23 11.62
C LEU A 477 10.80 16.79 12.86
N ASP A 478 11.67 16.01 13.52
CA ASP A 478 12.26 16.41 14.80
C ASP A 478 13.19 17.63 14.67
N ALA A 479 13.85 17.80 13.52
CA ALA A 479 14.65 18.99 13.25
C ALA A 479 13.81 20.27 13.26
N THR A 480 12.58 20.21 12.72
CA THR A 480 11.68 21.36 12.59
C THR A 480 10.82 21.56 13.85
N PHE A 481 10.21 20.50 14.39
CA PHE A 481 9.25 20.60 15.51
C PHE A 481 9.87 20.31 16.87
N GLY A 482 11.11 19.82 16.94
CA GLY A 482 11.79 19.43 18.18
C GLY A 482 11.74 20.49 19.28
N PRO A 483 12.06 21.77 19.02
CA PRO A 483 12.03 22.82 20.05
C PRO A 483 10.64 23.04 20.65
N VAL A 484 9.58 23.02 19.82
CA VAL A 484 8.19 23.20 20.27
C VAL A 484 7.70 21.96 21.02
N LEU A 485 8.07 20.76 20.56
CA LEU A 485 7.75 19.50 21.24
C LEU A 485 8.45 19.39 22.60
N ALA A 486 9.68 19.90 22.72
CA ALA A 486 10.41 19.95 23.98
C ALA A 486 9.73 20.88 24.99
N LEU A 487 9.21 22.03 24.54
CA LEU A 487 8.45 22.97 25.39
C LEU A 487 7.14 22.36 25.94
N MET A 488 6.52 21.47 25.17
CA MET A 488 5.31 20.72 25.50
C MET A 488 5.59 19.51 26.42
N GLY A 489 6.81 18.98 26.42
CA GLY A 489 7.20 17.79 27.16
C GLY A 489 7.26 18.03 28.67
N SER A 490 6.73 17.09 29.45
CA SER A 490 6.91 17.09 30.90
C SER A 490 8.29 16.52 31.26
N GLN A 491 9.27 17.40 31.52
CA GLN A 491 10.47 17.10 32.31
C GLN A 491 11.23 15.81 31.94
N THR A 492 11.79 15.73 30.72
CA THR A 492 12.94 14.83 30.48
C THR A 492 14.21 15.53 30.95
N LYS A 493 14.66 15.18 32.16
CA LYS A 493 15.97 15.55 32.69
C LYS A 493 17.06 14.92 31.82
N GLY A 494 17.62 15.69 30.89
CA GLY A 494 18.75 15.27 30.07
C GLY A 494 19.20 16.37 29.11
N ALA A 495 20.27 17.07 29.50
CA ALA A 495 21.14 17.95 28.69
C ALA A 495 20.49 19.16 27.98
N GLY A 496 20.64 20.36 28.57
CA GLY A 496 20.42 21.63 27.85
C GLY A 496 19.82 22.80 28.64
N ASN A 497 20.30 23.07 29.86
CA ASN A 497 20.31 24.36 30.58
C ASN A 497 19.19 25.41 30.42
N THR A 498 17.92 25.02 30.26
CA THR A 498 16.80 25.97 30.45
C THR A 498 15.54 25.21 30.85
N ASP A 499 15.09 25.39 32.11
CA ASP A 499 13.82 24.88 32.66
C ASP A 499 12.59 25.60 32.04
N LEU A 500 12.56 25.71 30.71
CA LEU A 500 11.50 26.37 29.98
C LEU A 500 10.37 25.36 29.72
N SER A 501 9.15 25.71 30.12
CA SER A 501 7.98 24.86 29.93
C SER A 501 6.76 25.69 29.58
N PHE A 502 5.92 25.13 28.70
CA PHE A 502 4.65 25.75 28.33
C PHE A 502 3.73 25.95 29.55
N GLN A 503 3.73 24.99 30.48
CA GLN A 503 2.89 25.06 31.69
C GLN A 503 3.35 26.18 32.64
N THR A 504 4.67 26.34 32.81
CA THR A 504 5.24 27.43 33.60
C THR A 504 4.86 28.78 32.99
N PHE A 505 4.89 28.90 31.66
CA PHE A 505 4.45 30.11 30.96
C PHE A 505 2.97 30.45 31.25
N LEU A 506 2.05 29.48 31.11
CA LEU A 506 0.63 29.70 31.40
C LEU A 506 0.38 30.06 32.88
N THR A 507 1.14 29.46 33.80
CA THR A 507 1.07 29.79 35.23
C THR A 507 1.50 31.23 35.49
N ARG A 508 2.59 31.68 34.85
CA ARG A 508 3.08 33.07 34.94
C ARG A 508 2.08 34.06 34.32
N ILE A 509 1.47 33.74 33.18
CA ILE A 509 0.37 34.55 32.62
C ILE A 509 -0.78 34.69 33.62
N THR A 510 -1.15 33.59 34.28
CA THR A 510 -2.23 33.61 35.28
C THR A 510 -1.90 34.55 36.44
N GLN A 511 -0.65 34.56 36.91
CA GLN A 511 -0.19 35.47 37.96
C GLN A 511 -0.28 36.94 37.53
N VAL A 512 0.20 37.25 36.32
CA VAL A 512 0.10 38.59 35.74
C VAL A 512 -1.37 39.02 35.62
N ARG A 513 -2.23 38.16 35.08
CA ARG A 513 -3.68 38.40 34.98
C ARG A 513 -4.30 38.75 36.33
N LEU A 514 -4.04 37.94 37.36
CA LEU A 514 -4.59 38.18 38.71
C LEU A 514 -4.13 39.53 39.28
N ARG A 515 -2.88 39.91 39.03
CA ARG A 515 -2.34 41.21 39.45
C ARG A 515 -3.00 42.37 38.72
N LEU A 516 -3.23 42.26 37.41
CA LEU A 516 -3.94 43.28 36.62
C LEU A 516 -5.44 43.36 37.00
N GLN A 517 -6.06 42.24 37.36
CA GLN A 517 -7.43 42.21 37.89
C GLN A 517 -7.54 42.91 39.26
N GLN A 518 -6.53 42.80 40.12
CA GLN A 518 -6.51 43.55 41.38
C GLN A 518 -6.45 45.07 41.14
N VAL A 519 -5.74 45.52 40.09
CA VAL A 519 -5.66 46.94 39.73
C VAL A 519 -7.00 47.46 39.23
N THR A 520 -7.67 46.73 38.35
CA THR A 520 -8.95 47.13 37.75
C THR A 520 -10.11 47.12 38.76
N ASN A 521 -10.07 46.21 39.74
CA ASN A 521 -11.09 46.12 40.80
C ASN A 521 -10.78 46.99 42.05
N ALA A 522 -9.69 47.75 42.05
CA ALA A 522 -9.34 48.62 43.18
C ALA A 522 -10.34 49.77 43.33
N THR A 523 -10.49 50.29 44.55
CA THR A 523 -11.34 51.45 44.84
C THR A 523 -10.91 52.71 44.06
N ASP A 524 -9.62 52.82 43.75
CA ASP A 524 -9.04 53.82 42.84
C ASP A 524 -8.11 53.13 41.81
N PRO A 525 -8.64 52.74 40.64
CA PRO A 525 -7.87 52.05 39.61
C PRO A 525 -6.74 52.90 39.02
N GLN A 526 -6.92 54.23 38.95
CA GLN A 526 -5.92 55.12 38.36
C GLN A 526 -4.68 55.25 39.25
N ALA A 527 -4.90 55.46 40.55
CA ALA A 527 -3.79 55.51 41.51
C ALA A 527 -3.03 54.18 41.57
N MET A 528 -3.74 53.04 41.53
CA MET A 528 -3.12 51.72 41.56
C MET A 528 -2.34 51.40 40.28
N THR A 529 -2.85 51.81 39.10
CA THR A 529 -2.14 51.67 37.82
C THR A 529 -0.84 52.48 37.82
N GLN A 530 -0.88 53.71 38.35
CA GLN A 530 0.31 54.56 38.47
C GLN A 530 1.34 53.95 39.44
N ALA A 531 0.89 53.44 40.60
CA ALA A 531 1.75 52.76 41.55
C ALA A 531 2.42 51.53 40.93
N LEU A 532 1.67 50.74 40.16
CA LEU A 532 2.20 49.56 39.47
C LEU A 532 3.24 49.98 38.41
N ALA A 533 2.95 50.96 37.56
CA ALA A 533 3.91 51.48 36.60
C ALA A 533 5.19 52.00 37.28
N GLN A 534 5.05 52.74 38.39
CA GLN A 534 6.18 53.26 39.16
C GLN A 534 7.03 52.14 39.76
N THR A 535 6.42 51.06 40.27
CA THR A 535 7.16 49.91 40.79
C THR A 535 7.96 49.18 39.70
N VAL A 536 7.46 49.15 38.46
CA VAL A 536 8.20 48.59 37.31
C VAL A 536 9.37 49.49 36.93
N PHE A 537 9.18 50.80 36.83
CA PHE A 537 10.27 51.74 36.54
C PHE A 537 11.37 51.74 37.62
N GLN A 538 11.02 51.44 38.87
CA GLN A 538 11.98 51.27 39.95
C GLN A 538 12.66 49.90 39.98
N GLY A 539 12.33 48.99 39.05
CA GLY A 539 12.85 47.62 39.01
C GLY A 539 12.34 46.71 40.15
N LYS A 540 11.20 47.06 40.78
CA LYS A 540 10.63 46.35 41.94
C LYS A 540 9.40 45.50 41.60
N ALA A 541 8.76 45.71 40.45
CA ALA A 541 7.62 44.89 40.02
C ALA A 541 8.09 43.71 39.18
N VAL A 542 8.53 42.70 39.92
CA VAL A 542 9.17 41.47 39.45
C VAL A 542 8.26 40.68 38.49
N ASP A 543 6.97 40.51 38.79
CA ASP A 543 6.12 39.54 38.08
C ASP A 543 5.87 39.86 36.58
N LEU A 544 5.65 41.13 36.23
CA LEU A 544 5.33 41.54 34.85
C LEU A 544 6.56 41.51 33.94
N THR A 545 7.69 42.04 34.44
CA THR A 545 8.95 42.06 33.70
C THR A 545 9.54 40.66 33.61
N GLU A 546 9.53 39.87 34.69
CA GLU A 546 10.02 38.48 34.65
C GLU A 546 9.19 37.59 33.73
N THR A 547 7.87 37.79 33.67
CA THR A 547 7.02 36.98 32.76
C THR A 547 7.29 37.31 31.30
N ARG A 548 7.51 38.59 30.98
CA ARG A 548 7.94 39.02 29.64
C ARG A 548 9.32 38.43 29.30
N ASP A 549 10.28 38.52 30.22
CA ASP A 549 11.63 38.01 30.02
C ASP A 549 11.62 36.49 29.84
N TYR A 550 10.81 35.78 30.64
CA TYR A 550 10.57 34.35 30.48
C TYR A 550 9.99 34.03 29.11
N GLY A 551 8.96 34.76 28.67
CA GLY A 551 8.38 34.61 27.33
C GLY A 551 9.40 34.86 26.21
N SER A 552 10.31 35.82 26.42
CA SER A 552 11.37 36.15 25.47
C SER A 552 12.44 35.05 25.40
N LEU A 553 12.78 34.45 26.54
CA LEU A 553 13.66 33.28 26.61
C LEU A 553 13.03 32.05 25.94
N VAL A 554 11.73 31.82 26.14
CA VAL A 554 10.99 30.75 25.43
C VAL A 554 11.04 31.00 23.92
N ALA A 555 10.68 32.20 23.46
CA ALA A 555 10.68 32.53 22.04
C ALA A 555 12.08 32.38 21.40
N ALA A 556 13.13 32.84 22.08
CA ALA A 556 14.50 32.68 21.61
C ALA A 556 14.94 31.21 21.60
N GLY A 557 14.50 30.42 22.58
CA GLY A 557 14.80 28.98 22.69
C GLY A 557 14.17 28.12 21.60
N LEU A 558 13.12 28.60 20.91
CA LEU A 558 12.51 27.88 19.78
C LEU A 558 13.37 27.93 18.50
N GLY A 559 14.33 28.85 18.43
CA GLY A 559 15.17 29.04 17.24
C GLY A 559 14.58 30.02 16.22
N GLN A 560 15.40 30.37 15.22
CA GLN A 560 15.06 31.43 14.25
C GLN A 560 13.88 31.06 13.34
N GLU A 561 13.73 29.78 12.99
CA GLU A 561 12.63 29.26 12.16
C GLU A 561 11.26 29.48 12.81
N TRP A 562 11.20 29.57 14.14
CA TRP A 562 9.96 29.79 14.91
C TRP A 562 9.79 31.23 15.41
N SER A 563 10.62 32.17 14.95
CA SER A 563 10.68 33.53 15.51
C SER A 563 9.34 34.28 15.46
N GLY A 564 8.61 34.19 14.35
CA GLY A 564 7.30 34.85 14.19
C GLY A 564 6.26 34.29 15.16
N PHE A 565 6.16 32.97 15.26
CA PHE A 565 5.30 32.27 16.20
C PHE A 565 5.70 32.59 17.65
N GLY A 566 6.98 32.46 17.96
CA GLY A 566 7.55 32.66 19.29
C GLY A 566 7.26 34.05 19.83
N GLN A 567 7.52 35.09 19.04
CA GLN A 567 7.21 36.47 19.41
C GLN A 567 5.71 36.69 19.61
N THR A 568 4.87 36.17 18.70
CA THR A 568 3.43 36.38 18.73
C THR A 568 2.76 35.73 19.92
N VAL A 569 3.18 34.51 20.29
CA VAL A 569 2.56 33.73 21.36
C VAL A 569 3.15 34.05 22.74
N PHE A 570 4.48 34.16 22.84
CA PHE A 570 5.15 34.22 24.15
C PHE A 570 5.51 35.63 24.60
N VAL A 571 5.62 36.60 23.69
CA VAL A 571 6.11 37.96 24.01
C VAL A 571 5.00 39.00 23.89
N ARG A 572 4.34 39.09 22.73
CA ARG A 572 3.34 40.14 22.44
C ARG A 572 2.20 40.27 23.44
N PRO A 573 1.61 39.19 24.01
CA PRO A 573 0.53 39.32 24.98
C PRO A 573 0.95 40.09 26.24
N MET A 574 2.20 39.89 26.68
CA MET A 574 2.76 40.62 27.82
C MET A 574 3.08 42.06 27.44
N GLU A 575 3.65 42.30 26.26
CA GLU A 575 3.92 43.66 25.78
C GLU A 575 2.65 44.49 25.62
N GLN A 576 1.57 43.89 25.11
CA GLN A 576 0.29 44.53 24.95
C GLN A 576 -0.34 44.87 26.31
N ALA A 577 -0.38 43.92 27.25
CA ALA A 577 -0.87 44.18 28.60
C ALA A 577 -0.05 45.30 29.28
N TRP A 578 1.26 45.33 29.04
CA TRP A 578 2.15 46.36 29.55
C TRP A 578 1.88 47.74 28.94
N GLN A 579 1.66 47.84 27.63
CA GLN A 579 1.29 49.09 26.97
C GLN A 579 0.01 49.69 27.58
N GLN A 580 -0.98 48.84 27.89
CA GLN A 580 -2.24 49.29 28.50
C GLN A 580 -2.09 49.79 29.94
N VAL A 581 -1.11 49.25 30.69
CA VAL A 581 -0.76 49.77 32.03
C VAL A 581 0.00 51.09 31.95
N LEU A 582 0.90 51.22 30.96
CA LEU A 582 1.76 52.40 30.86
C LEU A 582 1.06 53.64 30.32
N ALA A 583 0.10 53.50 29.39
CA ALA A 583 -0.50 54.66 28.74
C ALA A 583 -1.13 55.66 29.74
N PRO A 584 -1.98 55.23 30.70
CA PRO A 584 -2.55 56.14 31.70
C PRO A 584 -1.49 56.72 32.66
N ALA A 585 -0.47 55.94 33.00
CA ALA A 585 0.62 56.39 33.87
C ALA A 585 1.47 57.47 33.19
N ALA A 586 1.73 57.33 31.89
CA ALA A 586 2.44 58.32 31.08
C ALA A 586 1.62 59.60 30.93
N GLU A 587 0.31 59.50 30.68
CA GLU A 587 -0.59 60.65 30.64
C GLU A 587 -0.66 61.38 31.98
N SER A 588 -0.80 60.64 33.09
CA SER A 588 -0.78 61.18 34.45
C SER A 588 0.55 61.89 34.76
N LEU A 589 1.68 61.30 34.40
CA LEU A 589 3.00 61.91 34.59
C LEU A 589 3.16 63.18 33.73
N ASN A 590 2.67 63.16 32.49
CA ASN A 590 2.66 64.35 31.63
C ASN A 590 1.78 65.47 32.22
N ALA A 591 0.61 65.15 32.78
CA ALA A 591 -0.25 66.12 33.44
C ALA A 591 0.43 66.70 34.69
N GLN A 592 1.05 65.85 35.52
CA GLN A 592 1.79 66.27 36.71
C GLN A 592 2.97 67.16 36.34
N TRP A 593 3.75 66.81 35.33
CA TRP A 593 4.86 67.63 34.84
C TRP A 593 4.39 69.00 34.35
N ARG A 594 3.28 69.04 33.59
CA ARG A 594 2.68 70.30 33.14
C ARG A 594 2.31 71.19 34.33
N SER A 595 1.56 70.66 35.29
CA SER A 595 1.13 71.43 36.46
C SER A 595 2.26 71.81 37.41
N ALA A 596 3.25 70.93 37.61
CA ALA A 596 4.26 71.10 38.66
C ALA A 596 5.46 71.91 38.20
N VAL A 597 5.71 71.98 36.89
CA VAL A 597 6.90 72.65 36.33
C VAL A 597 6.53 73.61 35.20
N VAL A 598 5.80 73.14 34.19
CA VAL A 598 5.57 73.93 32.96
C VAL A 598 4.69 75.15 33.22
N ASP A 599 3.61 75.01 34.00
CA ASP A 599 2.66 76.10 34.25
C ASP A 599 3.27 77.22 35.09
N ASP A 600 3.98 76.86 36.17
CA ASP A 600 4.74 77.80 37.00
C ASP A 600 5.84 78.51 36.19
N TRP A 601 6.57 77.75 35.36
CA TRP A 601 7.62 78.29 34.49
C TRP A 601 7.05 79.30 33.47
N ASN A 602 5.96 78.94 32.79
CA ASN A 602 5.31 79.79 31.82
C ASN A 602 4.72 81.04 32.47
N THR A 603 4.16 80.94 33.67
CA THR A 603 3.65 82.08 34.44
C THR A 603 4.78 83.04 34.84
N ALA A 604 5.93 82.51 35.26
CA ALA A 604 7.07 83.31 35.69
C ALA A 604 7.84 83.96 34.52
N PHE A 605 7.97 83.26 33.38
CA PHE A 605 8.93 83.61 32.34
C PHE A 605 8.36 83.72 30.91
N GLY A 606 7.19 83.12 30.62
CA GLY A 606 6.68 82.94 29.25
C GLY A 606 6.32 84.22 28.48
N GLY A 607 6.24 85.36 29.17
CA GLY A 607 5.95 86.67 28.58
C GLY A 607 7.10 87.68 28.70
N ARG A 608 8.34 87.25 28.95
CA ARG A 608 9.48 88.11 29.31
C ARG A 608 10.72 87.82 28.46
N TYR A 609 11.60 88.80 28.29
CA TYR A 609 12.92 88.62 27.65
C TYR A 609 13.83 87.74 28.52
N PRO A 610 14.55 86.75 27.95
CA PRO A 610 14.83 86.51 26.52
C PRO A 610 13.86 85.57 25.80
N PHE A 611 12.82 85.06 26.48
CA PHE A 611 11.92 84.05 25.90
C PHE A 611 10.87 84.63 24.94
N LYS A 612 10.53 85.91 25.12
CA LYS A 612 9.79 86.72 24.14
C LYS A 612 10.48 88.05 23.95
N ASP A 613 10.41 88.58 22.73
CA ASP A 613 11.00 89.86 22.36
C ASP A 613 10.16 91.03 22.88
N VAL A 614 10.33 91.37 24.16
CA VAL A 614 9.61 92.43 24.88
C VAL A 614 10.53 93.10 25.90
N SER A 615 10.20 94.31 26.35
CA SER A 615 11.05 95.10 27.27
C SER A 615 11.09 94.59 28.73
N SER A 616 10.15 93.75 29.14
CA SER A 616 10.12 93.19 30.50
C SER A 616 11.08 92.00 30.62
N GLU A 617 12.13 92.15 31.42
CA GLU A 617 13.12 91.09 31.67
C GLU A 617 12.66 90.05 32.70
N VAL A 618 13.28 88.87 32.63
CA VAL A 618 13.16 87.80 33.61
C VAL A 618 13.97 88.11 34.88
N SER A 619 13.43 87.76 36.05
CA SER A 619 14.17 87.80 37.32
C SER A 619 15.27 86.74 37.36
N LEU A 620 16.54 87.15 37.26
CA LEU A 620 17.71 86.26 37.34
C LEU A 620 17.76 85.41 38.63
N PRO A 621 17.42 85.95 39.83
CA PRO A 621 17.34 85.13 41.04
C PRO A 621 16.25 84.05 40.98
N LEU A 622 15.10 84.34 40.35
CA LEU A 622 14.01 83.39 40.18
C LEU A 622 14.36 82.32 39.15
N LEU A 623 15.01 82.72 38.06
CA LEU A 623 15.55 81.83 37.02
C LEU A 623 16.57 80.85 37.61
N ALA A 624 17.38 81.27 38.58
CA ALA A 624 18.29 80.36 39.30
C ALA A 624 17.55 79.40 40.25
N LYS A 625 16.41 79.83 40.81
CA LYS A 625 15.68 79.09 41.86
C LYS A 625 14.80 77.97 41.33
N ILE A 626 14.09 78.17 40.22
CA ILE A 626 13.13 77.19 39.68
C ILE A 626 13.80 75.90 39.21
N PRO A 627 14.94 75.93 38.49
CA PRO A 627 15.71 74.73 38.15
C PRO A 627 16.27 74.05 39.40
N GLN A 628 16.80 74.81 40.38
CA GLN A 628 17.51 74.25 41.53
C GLN A 628 16.60 73.68 42.62
N ARG A 629 15.43 74.28 42.89
CA ARG A 629 14.51 73.78 43.95
C ARG A 629 13.76 72.52 43.54
N ARG A 630 13.33 72.40 42.27
CA ARG A 630 12.44 71.31 41.85
C ARG A 630 13.15 70.10 41.26
N PHE A 631 14.31 70.25 40.60
CA PHE A 631 15.14 69.09 40.24
C PHE A 631 15.73 68.35 41.46
N ARG A 632 15.90 69.04 42.60
CA ARG A 632 16.34 68.41 43.86
C ARG A 632 15.21 67.68 44.59
N ALA A 633 13.96 68.15 44.47
CA ALA A 633 12.78 67.55 45.10
C ALA A 633 12.18 66.36 44.33
N HIS A 634 12.44 66.25 43.03
CA HIS A 634 11.98 65.13 42.17
C HIS A 634 13.12 64.23 41.68
N ARG A 635 14.30 64.33 42.31
CA ARG A 635 15.45 63.48 42.02
C ARG A 635 15.16 61.96 42.04
N PRO A 636 14.27 61.40 42.89
CA PRO A 636 14.00 59.96 42.85
C PRO A 636 13.10 59.51 41.68
N LEU A 637 12.55 60.41 40.86
CA LEU A 637 11.70 60.06 39.72
C LEU A 637 12.42 60.10 38.36
N PHE A 638 13.58 60.76 38.27
CA PHE A 638 14.26 61.02 36.99
C PHE A 638 15.73 60.57 36.94
N THR A 639 16.26 59.95 38.01
CA THR A 639 17.55 59.26 37.91
C THR A 639 17.33 57.80 37.51
N ASP A 640 17.65 57.57 36.24
CA ASP A 640 18.16 56.32 35.64
C ASP A 640 17.16 55.29 35.06
N PRO A 641 16.55 55.60 33.90
CA PRO A 641 16.15 54.58 32.93
C PRO A 641 17.05 54.56 31.68
N ALA A 642 17.97 55.52 31.53
CA ALA A 642 18.76 55.71 30.31
C ALA A 642 19.98 54.77 30.20
N GLN A 643 20.39 54.08 31.27
CA GLN A 643 21.47 53.07 31.18
C GLN A 643 20.99 51.63 30.93
N ARG A 644 19.68 51.38 30.76
CA ARG A 644 19.16 50.04 30.43
C ARG A 644 18.32 49.96 29.15
N CYS A 645 18.19 51.06 28.41
CA CYS A 645 17.52 51.09 27.11
C CYS A 645 18.45 51.66 26.03
N ALA A 646 19.38 50.83 25.56
CA ALA A 646 19.98 50.88 24.23
C ALA A 646 20.39 49.42 23.91
N PRO A 647 20.28 48.99 22.63
CA PRO A 647 19.77 47.67 22.21
C PRO A 647 20.46 46.45 22.79
#